data_AF-A0A9E2XAF9-F1
#
_entry.id   AF-A0A9E2XAF9-F1
#
_cell.length_a   1.000
_cell.length_b   1.000
_cell.length_c   1.000
_cell.angle_alpha   90.00
_cell.angle_beta   90.00
_cell.angle_gamma   90.00
#
_symmetry.space_group_name_H-M   'P 1'
#
loop_
_entity.id
_entity.type
_entity.pdbx_description
1 polymer ?
#
loop_
_entity_poly.entity_id
_entity_poly.type
_entity_poly.pdbx_seq_one_letter_code
_entity_poly.pdbx_strand_id
1 'polypeptide(L)'
;MTRAVARSLTTFASVALLTGFSATGAFACTDFSAAPSTRWSLNVENGVSWLVTPCGEHFFSLGVNVLDGGNLEREKVGTTYSGYSWEAFAPTLSDWAAETRQRLFSWGFNSAGGWALPPQVLKLPTVINLELGRLARFHWFDPFAPETETRMNALAQELVAPYRDTPYRIGYFSDNEVGWWAGALFIFYSSKPAGSVTKQRWVELLRRHYSGDWSRFTADFLPPEDVGSWDQLLDTTQSTHMKPGGAGIRAVREWTGMVAEHYYALAERAIRAADPEALFFGDRLPIYYDPAAVRAMTPHVDAIAVNYNVDSSDGWIADYFFDGLRKLSGGKPTLVSEWFFAARENRSGNRNNGHLMTVATQEERAAGAAAAITNFAAIPEIVGAHWFQYYDHPRGGRTDGEDYDFGLVDISDRPYRHLISALGAANRRTSQIHAAAAVPPLRTGIFVLPHAAVSVHDHSLSDWPKPSSLLPRLKPSPGSVEFGEAYLTWGEQGLALATIGQDYFDIDLLAYNGGFPLVDAYRVELGVDFGAGPRRFTLFFIPPRTKLHDHPPMSAQLCAGAAQSAMARGCTGVSGAEAVYFGADQPRITAELMIPWSALGITAPTPGTQLRAEIAITSWDRERWMSLSGRAPDVAMNHPEDWPAMRLGNGRQMIESVPPWPAPAPG
;
A
#
# COMPACT_ATOMS: atom_id res chain seq x y z
N MET A 1 58.04 -53.82 14.91
CA MET A 1 58.05 -53.51 16.36
C MET A 1 59.13 -52.45 16.55
N THR A 2 58.95 -51.26 17.10
CA THR A 2 57.87 -50.67 17.91
C THR A 2 58.12 -49.15 17.94
N ARG A 3 57.03 -48.39 18.14
CA ARG A 3 56.94 -46.92 18.22
C ARG A 3 57.93 -46.29 19.21
N ALA A 4 58.33 -45.03 18.99
CA ALA A 4 57.81 -43.86 19.72
C ALA A 4 58.69 -42.59 19.59
N VAL A 5 58.02 -41.51 19.15
CA VAL A 5 58.11 -40.10 19.59
C VAL A 5 59.48 -39.41 19.64
N ALA A 6 59.66 -38.44 18.74
CA ALA A 6 60.34 -37.17 19.06
C ALA A 6 59.81 -36.04 18.15
N ARG A 7 59.47 -34.91 18.78
CA ARG A 7 59.06 -33.65 18.13
C ARG A 7 60.18 -33.10 17.25
N SER A 8 59.83 -32.58 16.08
CA SER A 8 60.59 -31.52 15.41
C SER A 8 59.67 -30.69 14.54
N LEU A 9 59.83 -29.38 14.65
CA LEU A 9 59.15 -28.37 13.84
C LEU A 9 59.53 -28.55 12.38
N THR A 10 58.54 -28.61 11.51
CA THR A 10 58.71 -28.38 10.08
C THR A 10 57.63 -27.43 9.59
N THR A 11 58.10 -26.25 9.19
CA THR A 11 57.44 -25.22 8.42
C THR A 11 56.79 -25.84 7.19
N PHE A 12 55.47 -25.87 7.12
CA PHE A 12 54.75 -26.12 5.87
C PHE A 12 54.24 -24.79 5.34
N ALA A 13 54.83 -24.38 4.21
CA ALA A 13 54.32 -23.32 3.37
C ALA A 13 52.88 -23.67 2.95
N SER A 14 51.92 -22.90 3.47
CA SER A 14 50.55 -22.94 2.99
C SER A 14 50.52 -22.30 1.60
N VAL A 15 50.52 -23.14 0.57
CA VAL A 15 50.08 -22.76 -0.77
C VAL A 15 48.60 -22.43 -0.64
N ALA A 16 48.29 -21.15 -0.47
CA ALA A 16 46.95 -20.65 -0.66
C ALA A 16 46.63 -20.81 -2.15
N LEU A 17 45.84 -21.83 -2.49
CA LEU A 17 45.05 -21.82 -3.72
C LEU A 17 44.06 -20.67 -3.58
N LEU A 18 44.52 -19.48 -3.98
CA LEU A 18 43.66 -18.40 -4.42
C LEU A 18 42.92 -18.93 -5.66
N THR A 19 41.76 -19.55 -5.45
CA THR A 19 40.75 -19.62 -6.50
C THR A 19 40.33 -18.18 -6.76
N GLY A 20 41.01 -17.56 -7.72
CA GLY A 20 40.58 -16.31 -8.30
C GLY A 20 39.18 -16.50 -8.84
N PHE A 21 38.19 -15.99 -8.11
CA PHE A 21 36.96 -15.54 -8.75
C PHE A 21 37.40 -14.41 -9.67
N SER A 22 37.58 -14.76 -10.94
CA SER A 22 37.65 -13.80 -12.02
C SER A 22 36.46 -12.87 -11.86
N ALA A 23 36.74 -11.60 -11.60
CA ALA A 23 35.80 -10.52 -11.83
C ALA A 23 35.48 -10.51 -13.33
N THR A 24 34.51 -11.31 -13.76
CA THR A 24 33.90 -11.19 -15.08
C THR A 24 32.88 -10.07 -15.00
N GLY A 25 33.32 -8.86 -15.30
CA GLY A 25 32.42 -7.75 -15.58
C GLY A 25 31.56 -8.05 -16.82
N ALA A 26 30.31 -7.59 -16.74
CA ALA A 26 29.35 -7.37 -17.82
C ALA A 26 28.97 -8.57 -18.70
N PHE A 27 27.82 -9.16 -18.40
CA PHE A 27 26.70 -8.95 -19.32
C PHE A 27 25.58 -8.30 -18.51
N ALA A 28 24.96 -7.26 -19.04
CA ALA A 28 23.52 -7.12 -18.90
C ALA A 28 22.99 -7.86 -20.14
N CYS A 29 21.80 -8.44 -20.10
CA CYS A 29 21.11 -8.91 -21.30
C CYS A 29 20.93 -7.70 -22.26
N THR A 30 21.95 -7.34 -23.05
CA THR A 30 21.98 -6.15 -23.91
C THR A 30 21.01 -6.32 -25.07
N ASP A 31 20.74 -7.57 -25.42
CA ASP A 31 19.70 -7.99 -26.34
C ASP A 31 19.03 -9.24 -25.80
N PHE A 32 17.84 -9.07 -25.22
CA PHE A 32 17.05 -10.19 -24.72
C PHE A 32 16.68 -11.17 -25.83
N SER A 33 16.61 -10.76 -27.11
CA SER A 33 16.30 -11.69 -28.21
C SER A 33 17.37 -12.76 -28.42
N ALA A 34 18.59 -12.53 -27.91
CA ALA A 34 19.69 -13.49 -27.93
C ALA A 34 19.91 -14.17 -26.56
N ALA A 35 18.98 -14.01 -25.62
CA ALA A 35 19.12 -14.61 -24.29
C ALA A 35 19.17 -16.15 -24.35
N PRO A 36 19.97 -16.80 -23.49
CA PRO A 36 20.13 -18.25 -23.51
C PRO A 36 18.90 -19.01 -22.98
N SER A 37 17.96 -18.31 -22.36
CA SER A 37 16.69 -18.83 -21.88
C SER A 37 15.61 -17.76 -21.98
N THR A 38 14.37 -18.14 -21.74
CA THR A 38 13.21 -17.24 -21.64
C THR A 38 12.81 -16.99 -20.19
N ARG A 39 13.45 -17.70 -19.25
CA ARG A 39 13.07 -17.78 -17.85
C ARG A 39 13.58 -16.58 -17.06
N TRP A 40 12.66 -15.88 -16.42
CA TRP A 40 12.97 -14.91 -15.37
C TRP A 40 12.87 -15.61 -14.01
N SER A 41 13.64 -15.16 -13.04
CA SER A 41 13.52 -15.67 -11.67
C SER A 41 13.65 -14.56 -10.63
N LEU A 42 13.46 -14.93 -9.38
CA LEU A 42 13.68 -14.06 -8.23
C LEU A 42 14.86 -14.62 -7.43
N ASN A 43 15.68 -13.72 -6.87
CA ASN A 43 16.76 -14.08 -5.96
C ASN A 43 16.75 -13.11 -4.78
N VAL A 44 17.23 -13.57 -3.62
CA VAL A 44 17.49 -12.69 -2.47
C VAL A 44 18.98 -12.78 -2.16
N GLU A 45 19.69 -11.66 -2.29
CA GLU A 45 21.11 -11.55 -1.99
C GLU A 45 21.32 -10.49 -0.90
N ASN A 46 22.02 -10.86 0.18
CA ASN A 46 22.29 -9.97 1.33
C ASN A 46 21.03 -9.30 1.92
N GLY A 47 19.88 -9.99 1.85
CA GLY A 47 18.59 -9.47 2.32
C GLY A 47 17.86 -8.56 1.34
N VAL A 48 18.38 -8.37 0.12
CA VAL A 48 17.78 -7.58 -0.95
C VAL A 48 17.21 -8.50 -2.03
N SER A 49 15.95 -8.30 -2.40
CA SER A 49 15.26 -9.05 -3.44
C SER A 49 15.58 -8.52 -4.82
N TRP A 50 15.80 -9.39 -5.79
CA TRP A 50 16.09 -9.02 -7.17
C TRP A 50 15.25 -9.84 -8.14
N LEU A 51 14.80 -9.21 -9.23
CA LEU A 51 14.52 -9.97 -10.44
C LEU A 51 15.87 -10.43 -11.03
N VAL A 52 15.86 -11.60 -11.66
CA VAL A 52 17.00 -12.14 -12.38
C VAL A 52 16.61 -12.31 -13.84
N THR A 53 17.39 -11.69 -14.72
CA THR A 53 17.19 -11.77 -16.18
C THR A 53 17.38 -13.21 -16.67
N PRO A 54 16.92 -13.55 -17.88
CA PRO A 54 17.21 -14.85 -18.50
C PRO A 54 18.70 -15.05 -18.85
N CYS A 55 19.50 -13.98 -18.78
CA CYS A 55 20.96 -14.02 -18.88
C CYS A 55 21.65 -14.25 -17.51
N GLY A 56 20.92 -14.16 -16.39
CA GLY A 56 21.41 -14.45 -15.03
C GLY A 56 21.78 -13.23 -14.18
N GLU A 57 21.37 -12.02 -14.58
CA GLU A 57 21.83 -10.79 -13.93
C GLU A 57 20.75 -10.18 -13.05
N HIS A 58 21.17 -9.46 -12.02
CA HIS A 58 20.26 -8.68 -11.19
C HIS A 58 19.58 -7.57 -11.99
N PHE A 59 18.27 -7.48 -11.83
CA PHE A 59 17.42 -6.55 -12.54
C PHE A 59 16.47 -5.86 -11.55
N PHE A 60 16.47 -4.53 -11.57
CA PHE A 60 15.46 -3.71 -10.92
C PHE A 60 14.56 -3.12 -12.00
N SER A 61 13.28 -3.47 -11.98
CA SER A 61 12.34 -3.16 -13.07
C SER A 61 11.83 -1.73 -12.97
N LEU A 62 12.33 -0.85 -13.85
CA LEU A 62 11.91 0.53 -14.00
C LEU A 62 10.97 0.62 -15.20
N GLY A 63 9.70 0.35 -14.96
CA GLY A 63 8.69 0.18 -16.00
C GLY A 63 7.86 1.42 -16.26
N VAL A 64 7.18 1.42 -17.40
CA VAL A 64 6.11 2.39 -17.72
C VAL A 64 4.85 1.61 -18.15
N ASN A 65 3.70 1.94 -17.56
CA ASN A 65 2.39 1.40 -17.93
C ASN A 65 1.81 2.16 -19.14
N VAL A 66 0.85 1.54 -19.83
CA VAL A 66 0.10 2.12 -20.96
C VAL A 66 1.02 2.60 -22.09
N LEU A 67 1.93 1.72 -22.50
CA LEU A 67 2.75 1.87 -23.70
C LEU A 67 2.02 1.25 -24.90
N ASP A 68 0.82 1.74 -25.21
CA ASP A 68 -0.09 1.18 -26.22
C ASP A 68 -0.20 2.02 -27.52
N GLY A 69 0.41 3.21 -27.54
CA GLY A 69 0.35 4.15 -28.66
C GLY A 69 -0.87 5.06 -28.65
N GLY A 70 -1.74 4.99 -27.64
CA GLY A 70 -3.01 5.68 -27.66
C GLY A 70 -4.14 4.75 -28.03
N ASN A 71 -5.10 4.55 -27.11
CA ASN A 71 -6.24 3.68 -27.35
C ASN A 71 -7.48 4.49 -27.78
N LEU A 72 -7.82 4.39 -29.06
CA LEU A 72 -8.98 5.07 -29.68
C LEU A 72 -10.34 4.79 -29.00
N GLU A 73 -10.50 3.69 -28.24
CA GLU A 73 -11.74 3.41 -27.49
C GLU A 73 -11.75 4.01 -26.09
N ARG A 74 -10.59 4.11 -25.40
CA ARG A 74 -10.48 4.69 -24.05
C ARG A 74 -10.52 6.22 -24.03
N GLU A 75 -10.31 6.85 -25.18
CA GLU A 75 -10.07 8.30 -25.30
C GLU A 75 -11.20 9.07 -26.00
N LYS A 76 -12.38 8.47 -26.17
CA LYS A 76 -13.56 9.16 -26.74
C LYS A 76 -14.30 9.95 -25.67
N VAL A 77 -14.20 11.28 -25.73
CA VAL A 77 -15.14 12.19 -25.03
C VAL A 77 -16.20 12.65 -26.04
N GLY A 78 -17.37 12.02 -26.03
CA GLY A 78 -18.41 12.27 -27.04
C GLY A 78 -18.00 11.75 -28.42
N THR A 79 -17.93 12.63 -29.45
CA THR A 79 -17.58 12.27 -30.84
C THR A 79 -16.22 12.79 -31.30
N THR A 80 -15.51 13.58 -30.48
CA THR A 80 -14.22 14.20 -30.86
C THR A 80 -13.08 13.54 -30.08
N TYR A 81 -12.05 13.11 -30.80
CA TYR A 81 -10.85 12.54 -30.20
C TYR A 81 -9.95 13.67 -29.67
N SER A 82 -9.65 13.65 -28.37
CA SER A 82 -8.81 14.64 -27.68
C SER A 82 -7.65 14.00 -26.90
N GLY A 83 -7.37 12.72 -27.16
CA GLY A 83 -6.33 11.91 -26.54
C GLY A 83 -5.02 11.86 -27.32
N TYR A 84 -4.09 11.04 -26.83
CA TYR A 84 -2.78 10.83 -27.42
C TYR A 84 -2.86 9.75 -28.51
N SER A 85 -2.51 10.04 -29.76
CA SER A 85 -2.47 9.04 -30.84
C SER A 85 -1.09 8.98 -31.50
N TRP A 86 -0.50 7.79 -31.54
CA TRP A 86 0.77 7.54 -32.22
C TRP A 86 0.74 7.94 -33.71
N GLU A 87 -0.43 7.85 -34.37
CA GLU A 87 -0.59 8.16 -35.81
C GLU A 87 -0.24 9.61 -36.14
N ALA A 88 -0.33 10.51 -35.15
CA ALA A 88 0.03 11.91 -35.32
C ALA A 88 1.56 12.13 -35.33
N PHE A 89 2.35 11.18 -34.84
CA PHE A 89 3.77 11.38 -34.53
C PHE A 89 4.69 10.36 -35.21
N ALA A 90 4.19 9.23 -35.69
CA ALA A 90 4.98 8.19 -36.33
C ALA A 90 4.29 7.59 -37.57
N PRO A 91 5.06 7.15 -38.59
CA PRO A 91 4.49 6.52 -39.79
C PRO A 91 3.80 5.18 -39.52
N THR A 92 4.30 4.41 -38.55
CA THR A 92 3.74 3.13 -38.13
C THR A 92 3.81 2.96 -36.61
N LEU A 93 2.96 2.10 -36.05
CA LEU A 93 3.01 1.74 -34.64
C LEU A 93 4.38 1.13 -34.24
N SER A 94 5.03 0.41 -35.15
CA SER A 94 6.37 -0.14 -34.91
C SER A 94 7.43 0.97 -34.85
N ASP A 95 7.32 2.02 -35.66
CA ASP A 95 8.23 3.16 -35.60
C ASP A 95 8.03 3.93 -34.29
N TRP A 96 6.78 4.16 -33.90
CA TRP A 96 6.44 4.75 -32.60
C TRP A 96 7.01 3.91 -31.43
N ALA A 97 6.83 2.58 -31.47
CA ALA A 97 7.32 1.68 -30.44
C ALA A 97 8.86 1.71 -30.35
N ALA A 98 9.55 1.79 -31.50
CA ALA A 98 10.99 1.89 -31.56
C ALA A 98 11.51 3.22 -31.00
N GLU A 99 10.90 4.35 -31.36
CA GLU A 99 11.26 5.67 -30.82
C GLU A 99 10.95 5.76 -29.33
N THR A 100 9.78 5.29 -28.91
CA THR A 100 9.37 5.27 -27.51
C THR A 100 10.34 4.43 -26.67
N ARG A 101 10.74 3.24 -27.14
CA ARG A 101 11.78 2.42 -26.50
C ARG A 101 13.09 3.19 -26.35
N GLN A 102 13.54 3.89 -27.39
CA GLN A 102 14.77 4.70 -27.32
C GLN A 102 14.66 5.83 -26.29
N ARG A 103 13.52 6.53 -26.26
CA ARG A 103 13.23 7.57 -25.25
C ARG A 103 13.30 7.00 -23.85
N LEU A 104 12.60 5.89 -23.58
CA LEU A 104 12.59 5.23 -22.27
C LEU A 104 13.99 4.87 -21.79
N PHE A 105 14.82 4.25 -22.64
CA PHE A 105 16.21 3.95 -22.29
C PHE A 105 17.02 5.23 -21.99
N SER A 106 16.85 6.30 -22.78
CA SER A 106 17.52 7.58 -22.52
C SER A 106 17.08 8.24 -21.19
N TRP A 107 15.82 7.99 -20.80
CA TRP A 107 15.21 8.45 -19.55
C TRP A 107 15.43 7.46 -18.40
N GLY A 108 16.27 6.42 -18.58
CA GLY A 108 16.65 5.48 -17.54
C GLY A 108 15.60 4.42 -17.18
N PHE A 109 14.50 4.32 -17.92
CA PHE A 109 13.55 3.20 -17.82
C PHE A 109 14.11 1.99 -18.57
N ASN A 110 13.71 0.78 -18.16
CA ASN A 110 14.26 -0.47 -18.71
C ASN A 110 13.23 -1.58 -18.94
N SER A 111 11.95 -1.35 -18.62
CA SER A 111 10.88 -2.33 -18.78
C SER A 111 9.53 -1.68 -19.11
N ALA A 112 8.51 -2.50 -19.30
CA ALA A 112 7.12 -2.10 -19.48
C ALA A 112 6.21 -2.81 -18.47
N GLY A 113 5.10 -2.15 -18.13
CA GLY A 113 4.10 -2.64 -17.19
C GLY A 113 2.77 -3.02 -17.84
N GLY A 114 1.70 -2.87 -17.08
CA GLY A 114 0.33 -3.14 -17.48
C GLY A 114 -0.11 -2.33 -18.70
N TRP A 115 -0.96 -2.95 -19.54
CA TRP A 115 -1.53 -2.39 -20.76
C TRP A 115 -0.51 -1.82 -21.76
N ALA A 116 0.71 -2.37 -21.78
CA ALA A 116 1.69 -2.11 -22.82
C ALA A 116 1.42 -2.97 -24.08
N LEU A 117 1.91 -2.51 -25.25
CA LEU A 117 1.97 -3.34 -26.45
C LEU A 117 2.71 -4.67 -26.19
N PRO A 118 2.48 -5.72 -27.02
CA PRO A 118 3.18 -6.98 -26.88
C PRO A 118 4.71 -6.82 -26.83
N PRO A 119 5.40 -7.56 -25.95
CA PRO A 119 6.85 -7.43 -25.75
C PRO A 119 7.66 -7.68 -27.03
N GLN A 120 7.14 -8.44 -28.00
CA GLN A 120 7.79 -8.68 -29.29
C GLN A 120 7.77 -7.42 -30.19
N VAL A 121 6.79 -6.54 -30.01
CA VAL A 121 6.69 -5.25 -30.71
C VAL A 121 7.54 -4.21 -29.99
N LEU A 122 7.38 -4.09 -28.67
CA LEU A 122 8.14 -3.13 -27.86
C LEU A 122 9.61 -3.48 -27.75
N LYS A 123 10.00 -4.75 -27.85
CA LYS A 123 11.34 -5.27 -27.52
C LYS A 123 11.85 -4.72 -26.18
N LEU A 124 10.99 -4.78 -25.17
CA LEU A 124 11.25 -4.39 -23.79
C LEU A 124 10.81 -5.53 -22.87
N PRO A 125 11.55 -5.82 -21.78
CA PRO A 125 11.05 -6.68 -20.72
C PRO A 125 9.71 -6.19 -20.18
N THR A 126 8.69 -7.05 -20.15
CA THR A 126 7.32 -6.66 -19.79
C THR A 126 6.72 -7.61 -18.77
N VAL A 127 6.02 -7.05 -17.78
CA VAL A 127 5.03 -7.79 -16.97
C VAL A 127 3.66 -7.57 -17.60
N ILE A 128 3.06 -8.63 -18.14
CA ILE A 128 1.85 -8.55 -18.96
C ILE A 128 0.59 -8.61 -18.09
N ASN A 129 -0.37 -7.72 -18.32
CA ASN A 129 -1.68 -7.79 -17.67
C ASN A 129 -2.63 -8.70 -18.47
N LEU A 130 -3.16 -9.74 -17.83
CA LEU A 130 -4.04 -10.72 -18.48
C LEU A 130 -5.53 -10.38 -18.36
N GLU A 131 -5.96 -9.62 -17.33
CA GLU A 131 -7.38 -9.41 -17.02
C GLU A 131 -8.16 -10.73 -16.83
N LEU A 132 -7.47 -11.78 -16.36
CA LEU A 132 -7.90 -13.16 -16.32
C LEU A 132 -9.17 -13.36 -15.51
N GLY A 133 -9.22 -12.89 -14.25
CA GLY A 133 -10.38 -13.07 -13.39
C GLY A 133 -11.57 -12.22 -13.83
N ARG A 134 -11.31 -10.99 -14.31
CA ARG A 134 -12.36 -10.14 -14.88
C ARG A 134 -13.00 -10.80 -16.10
N LEU A 135 -12.19 -11.27 -17.06
CA LEU A 135 -12.67 -11.93 -18.28
C LEU A 135 -13.33 -13.29 -17.99
N ALA A 136 -12.83 -14.03 -16.99
CA ALA A 136 -13.42 -15.29 -16.57
C ALA A 136 -14.74 -15.12 -15.78
N ARG A 137 -15.13 -13.88 -15.48
CA ARG A 137 -16.29 -13.54 -14.66
C ARG A 137 -16.16 -14.20 -13.28
N PHE A 138 -15.04 -13.96 -12.60
CA PHE A 138 -14.82 -14.37 -11.22
C PHE A 138 -15.36 -13.30 -10.26
N HIS A 139 -14.83 -12.09 -10.38
CA HIS A 139 -15.12 -10.96 -9.49
C HIS A 139 -16.59 -10.55 -9.60
N TRP A 140 -17.31 -10.56 -8.48
CA TRP A 140 -18.73 -10.18 -8.43
C TRP A 140 -19.66 -11.09 -9.28
N PHE A 141 -19.28 -12.34 -9.49
CA PHE A 141 -20.15 -13.38 -10.08
C PHE A 141 -20.28 -14.56 -9.11
N ASP A 142 -20.33 -15.80 -9.59
CA ASP A 142 -20.34 -17.01 -8.76
C ASP A 142 -18.96 -17.69 -8.81
N PRO A 143 -17.98 -17.23 -8.01
CA PRO A 143 -16.60 -17.71 -8.07
C PRO A 143 -16.48 -19.21 -7.82
N PHE A 144 -17.31 -19.77 -6.94
CA PHE A 144 -17.26 -21.20 -6.58
C PHE A 144 -18.04 -22.11 -7.55
N ALA A 145 -18.67 -21.57 -8.59
CA ALA A 145 -19.32 -22.38 -9.61
C ALA A 145 -18.26 -23.13 -10.46
N PRO A 146 -18.43 -24.44 -10.77
CA PRO A 146 -17.44 -25.21 -11.53
C PRO A 146 -17.10 -24.64 -12.92
N GLU A 147 -18.04 -23.92 -13.53
CA GLU A 147 -17.84 -23.27 -14.82
C GLU A 147 -16.81 -22.13 -14.73
N THR A 148 -16.60 -21.53 -13.55
CA THR A 148 -15.62 -20.47 -13.34
C THR A 148 -14.19 -20.99 -13.52
N GLU A 149 -13.86 -22.14 -12.93
CA GLU A 149 -12.57 -22.80 -13.14
C GLU A 149 -12.35 -23.17 -14.61
N THR A 150 -13.39 -23.72 -15.25
CA THR A 150 -13.33 -24.08 -16.69
C THR A 150 -13.03 -22.87 -17.56
N ARG A 151 -13.70 -21.72 -17.31
CA ARG A 151 -13.46 -20.46 -18.03
C ARG A 151 -12.05 -19.91 -17.76
N MET A 152 -11.60 -19.88 -16.51
CA MET A 152 -10.26 -19.38 -16.16
C MET A 152 -9.16 -20.20 -16.85
N ASN A 153 -9.27 -21.52 -16.86
CA ASN A 153 -8.28 -22.39 -17.52
C ASN A 153 -8.22 -22.14 -19.04
N ALA A 154 -9.37 -22.04 -19.71
CA ALA A 154 -9.42 -21.78 -21.15
C ALA A 154 -8.85 -20.39 -21.50
N LEU A 155 -9.24 -19.36 -20.75
CA LEU A 155 -8.75 -18.00 -20.96
C LEU A 155 -7.26 -17.87 -20.69
N ALA A 156 -6.73 -18.50 -19.65
CA ALA A 156 -5.29 -18.46 -19.37
C ALA A 156 -4.48 -19.02 -20.55
N GLN A 157 -4.90 -20.14 -21.15
CA GLN A 157 -4.24 -20.69 -22.34
C GLN A 157 -4.26 -19.71 -23.52
N GLU A 158 -5.40 -19.07 -23.78
CA GLU A 158 -5.55 -18.10 -24.86
C GLU A 158 -4.69 -16.85 -24.64
N LEU A 159 -4.78 -16.25 -23.46
CA LEU A 159 -4.17 -14.95 -23.14
C LEU A 159 -2.65 -15.04 -23.00
N VAL A 160 -2.12 -16.19 -22.56
CA VAL A 160 -0.68 -16.42 -22.37
C VAL A 160 0.02 -16.84 -23.66
N ALA A 161 -0.68 -17.51 -24.58
CA ALA A 161 -0.10 -18.07 -25.81
C ALA A 161 0.75 -17.09 -26.66
N PRO A 162 0.39 -15.79 -26.79
CA PRO A 162 1.21 -14.84 -27.54
C PRO A 162 2.55 -14.47 -26.88
N TYR A 163 2.70 -14.76 -25.59
CA TYR A 163 3.81 -14.27 -24.77
C TYR A 163 4.69 -15.38 -24.20
N ARG A 164 4.22 -16.62 -24.17
CA ARG A 164 5.08 -17.74 -23.78
C ARG A 164 6.30 -17.82 -24.72
N ASP A 165 7.40 -18.37 -24.20
CA ASP A 165 8.64 -18.57 -24.94
C ASP A 165 9.37 -17.29 -25.42
N THR A 166 8.95 -16.10 -24.99
CA THR A 166 9.72 -14.86 -25.25
C THR A 166 10.62 -14.51 -24.06
N PRO A 167 11.90 -14.17 -24.27
CA PRO A 167 12.80 -13.72 -23.21
C PRO A 167 12.46 -12.33 -22.68
N TYR A 168 11.60 -11.59 -23.36
CA TYR A 168 11.07 -10.31 -22.92
C TYR A 168 9.92 -10.45 -21.91
N ARG A 169 9.37 -11.65 -21.67
CA ARG A 169 8.27 -11.85 -20.71
C ARG A 169 8.85 -12.07 -19.32
N ILE A 170 8.75 -11.04 -18.47
CA ILE A 170 9.08 -11.15 -17.04
C ILE A 170 8.06 -12.06 -16.35
N GLY A 171 6.78 -11.82 -16.60
CA GLY A 171 5.69 -12.56 -15.97
C GLY A 171 4.32 -11.94 -16.23
N TYR A 172 3.35 -12.30 -15.40
CA TYR A 172 1.95 -11.94 -15.56
C TYR A 172 1.35 -11.30 -14.30
N PHE A 173 0.56 -10.25 -14.52
CA PHE A 173 -0.51 -9.87 -13.61
C PHE A 173 -1.78 -10.63 -14.01
N SER A 174 -2.50 -11.19 -13.04
CA SER A 174 -3.78 -11.85 -13.32
C SER A 174 -4.88 -10.83 -13.58
N ASP A 175 -4.95 -9.74 -12.83
CA ASP A 175 -5.92 -8.66 -12.95
C ASP A 175 -5.31 -7.34 -12.43
N ASN A 176 -6.13 -6.30 -12.28
CA ASN A 176 -5.78 -5.02 -11.66
C ASN A 176 -6.81 -4.61 -10.60
N GLU A 177 -6.35 -4.28 -9.38
CA GLU A 177 -7.14 -3.66 -8.32
C GLU A 177 -8.48 -4.33 -8.02
N VAL A 178 -8.49 -5.67 -7.94
CA VAL A 178 -9.67 -6.44 -7.51
C VAL A 178 -10.21 -5.90 -6.17
N GLY A 179 -9.28 -5.54 -5.29
CA GLY A 179 -9.51 -4.68 -4.13
C GLY A 179 -10.13 -5.35 -2.91
N TRP A 180 -10.39 -6.66 -2.95
CA TRP A 180 -10.80 -7.51 -1.80
C TRP A 180 -11.66 -6.79 -0.74
N TRP A 181 -12.65 -6.03 -1.20
CA TRP A 181 -13.45 -5.10 -0.42
C TRP A 181 -14.41 -5.86 0.51
N ALA A 182 -13.92 -6.24 1.67
CA ALA A 182 -14.53 -7.30 2.46
C ALA A 182 -16.00 -7.09 2.84
N GLY A 183 -16.38 -5.87 3.27
CA GLY A 183 -17.77 -5.55 3.56
C GLY A 183 -18.66 -5.64 2.33
N ALA A 184 -18.26 -5.03 1.22
CA ALA A 184 -18.97 -5.10 -0.06
C ALA A 184 -19.12 -6.55 -0.55
N LEU A 185 -18.04 -7.33 -0.47
CA LEU A 185 -18.02 -8.74 -0.88
C LEU A 185 -18.98 -9.58 -0.04
N PHE A 186 -18.99 -9.35 1.28
CA PHE A 186 -19.89 -10.03 2.20
C PHE A 186 -21.35 -9.68 1.90
N ILE A 187 -21.68 -8.40 1.77
CA ILE A 187 -23.04 -7.94 1.46
C ILE A 187 -23.50 -8.45 0.10
N PHE A 188 -22.64 -8.36 -0.92
CA PHE A 188 -22.94 -8.81 -2.28
C PHE A 188 -23.34 -10.28 -2.34
N TYR A 189 -22.66 -11.14 -1.57
CA TYR A 189 -22.97 -12.57 -1.52
C TYR A 189 -24.11 -12.92 -0.58
N SER A 190 -24.41 -12.08 0.41
CA SER A 190 -25.58 -12.25 1.28
C SER A 190 -26.91 -12.13 0.53
N SER A 191 -26.96 -11.40 -0.59
CA SER A 191 -28.18 -11.16 -1.38
C SER A 191 -28.36 -12.06 -2.60
N LYS A 192 -27.45 -13.03 -2.81
CA LYS A 192 -27.54 -13.94 -3.97
C LYS A 192 -28.63 -15.01 -3.80
N PRO A 193 -29.25 -15.48 -4.90
CA PRO A 193 -30.21 -16.57 -4.86
C PRO A 193 -29.62 -17.86 -4.29
N ALA A 194 -30.45 -18.69 -3.65
CA ALA A 194 -30.06 -20.00 -3.08
C ALA A 194 -29.38 -20.96 -4.08
N GLY A 195 -29.66 -20.80 -5.38
CA GLY A 195 -29.02 -21.56 -6.45
C GLY A 195 -27.55 -21.19 -6.72
N SER A 196 -27.07 -20.07 -6.16
CA SER A 196 -25.66 -19.69 -6.27
C SER A 196 -24.80 -20.59 -5.36
N VAL A 197 -23.76 -21.20 -5.94
CA VAL A 197 -22.81 -22.02 -5.18
C VAL A 197 -22.09 -21.16 -4.15
N THR A 198 -21.76 -19.92 -4.53
CA THR A 198 -21.12 -18.97 -3.61
C THR A 198 -22.02 -18.57 -2.43
N LYS A 199 -23.34 -18.39 -2.63
CA LYS A 199 -24.29 -18.16 -1.52
C LYS A 199 -24.31 -19.34 -0.55
N GLN A 200 -24.32 -20.57 -1.08
CA GLN A 200 -24.29 -21.79 -0.27
C GLN A 200 -23.02 -21.85 0.59
N ARG A 201 -21.86 -21.55 0.01
CA ARG A 201 -20.58 -21.46 0.72
C ARG A 201 -20.56 -20.35 1.78
N TRP A 202 -21.18 -19.21 1.50
CA TRP A 202 -21.29 -18.09 2.45
C TRP A 202 -22.12 -18.51 3.69
N VAL A 203 -23.26 -19.17 3.50
CA VAL A 203 -24.07 -19.70 4.62
C VAL A 203 -23.33 -20.81 5.37
N GLU A 204 -22.64 -21.71 4.66
CA GLU A 204 -21.83 -22.78 5.25
C GLU A 204 -20.73 -22.22 6.15
N LEU A 205 -20.01 -21.19 5.69
CA LEU A 205 -19.01 -20.47 6.48
C LEU A 205 -19.65 -19.94 7.76
N LEU A 206 -20.71 -19.13 7.68
CA LEU A 206 -21.33 -18.53 8.87
C LEU A 206 -21.80 -19.61 9.85
N ARG A 207 -22.46 -20.66 9.34
CA ARG A 207 -22.90 -21.78 10.18
C ARG A 207 -21.72 -22.44 10.89
N ARG A 208 -20.59 -22.65 10.21
CA ARG A 208 -19.37 -23.20 10.82
C ARG A 208 -18.76 -22.23 11.85
N HIS A 209 -18.59 -20.95 11.50
CA HIS A 209 -18.01 -19.92 12.35
C HIS A 209 -18.73 -19.81 13.70
N TYR A 210 -20.07 -19.90 13.66
CA TYR A 210 -20.91 -19.85 14.85
C TYR A 210 -21.25 -21.23 15.44
N SER A 211 -20.57 -22.30 15.00
CA SER A 211 -20.77 -23.66 15.49
C SER A 211 -22.22 -24.18 15.37
N GLY A 212 -22.95 -23.69 14.37
CA GLY A 212 -24.36 -23.98 14.13
C GLY A 212 -25.34 -23.19 15.00
N ASP A 213 -24.86 -22.41 15.96
CA ASP A 213 -25.67 -21.67 16.92
C ASP A 213 -26.17 -20.34 16.31
N TRP A 214 -27.47 -20.32 15.99
CA TRP A 214 -28.15 -19.15 15.44
C TRP A 214 -28.13 -17.94 16.39
N SER A 215 -28.15 -18.18 17.70
CA SER A 215 -28.15 -17.09 18.69
C SER A 215 -26.82 -16.35 18.74
N ARG A 216 -25.70 -17.07 18.54
CA ARG A 216 -24.36 -16.45 18.43
C ARG A 216 -24.22 -15.65 17.14
N PHE A 217 -24.73 -16.16 16.02
CA PHE A 217 -24.77 -15.41 14.76
C PHE A 217 -25.59 -14.11 14.91
N THR A 218 -26.79 -14.20 15.46
CA THR A 218 -27.66 -13.04 15.65
C THR A 218 -27.20 -12.09 16.78
N ALA A 219 -26.20 -12.46 17.58
CA ALA A 219 -25.53 -11.51 18.48
C ALA A 219 -24.66 -10.50 17.70
N ASP A 220 -24.05 -10.95 16.60
CA ASP A 220 -23.13 -10.15 15.77
C ASP A 220 -23.81 -9.56 14.53
N PHE A 221 -24.84 -10.21 14.00
CA PHE A 221 -25.52 -9.84 12.77
C PHE A 221 -27.02 -9.58 12.96
N LEU A 222 -27.58 -8.75 12.10
CA LEU A 222 -29.00 -8.50 11.92
C LEU A 222 -29.42 -9.08 10.56
N PRO A 223 -29.93 -10.33 10.53
CA PRO A 223 -30.56 -10.85 9.31
C PRO A 223 -31.89 -10.12 9.04
N PRO A 224 -32.48 -10.26 7.83
CA PRO A 224 -33.80 -9.73 7.51
C PRO A 224 -34.89 -10.21 8.50
N GLU A 225 -35.96 -9.42 8.69
CA GLU A 225 -36.96 -9.62 9.76
C GLU A 225 -37.59 -11.04 9.77
N ASP A 226 -37.83 -11.63 8.60
CA ASP A 226 -38.46 -12.96 8.45
C ASP A 226 -37.46 -14.14 8.44
N VAL A 227 -36.18 -13.89 8.72
CA VAL A 227 -35.12 -14.89 8.67
C VAL A 227 -34.71 -15.31 10.09
N GLY A 228 -35.12 -16.51 10.48
CA GLY A 228 -34.88 -17.09 11.81
C GLY A 228 -34.10 -18.41 11.81
N SER A 229 -33.58 -18.85 10.65
CA SER A 229 -32.82 -20.10 10.53
C SER A 229 -31.77 -20.04 9.41
N TRP A 230 -30.85 -20.99 9.42
CA TRP A 230 -29.84 -21.15 8.37
C TRP A 230 -30.44 -21.41 6.98
N ASP A 231 -31.53 -22.18 6.91
CA ASP A 231 -32.21 -22.48 5.64
C ASP A 231 -32.90 -21.23 5.09
N GLN A 232 -33.57 -20.44 5.95
CA GLN A 232 -34.14 -19.16 5.56
C GLN A 232 -33.07 -18.12 5.16
N LEU A 233 -31.90 -18.18 5.79
CA LEU A 233 -30.75 -17.33 5.43
C LEU A 233 -30.18 -17.69 4.04
N LEU A 234 -30.27 -18.96 3.64
CA LEU A 234 -29.92 -19.42 2.31
C LEU A 234 -30.95 -18.96 1.26
N ASP A 235 -32.24 -19.02 1.60
CA ASP A 235 -33.34 -18.71 0.70
C ASP A 235 -33.54 -17.21 0.45
N THR A 236 -33.19 -16.36 1.42
CA THR A 236 -33.37 -14.91 1.28
C THR A 236 -32.40 -14.29 0.28
N THR A 237 -32.88 -13.27 -0.44
CA THR A 237 -32.10 -12.40 -1.33
C THR A 237 -31.93 -10.99 -0.77
N GLN A 238 -32.41 -10.74 0.47
CA GLN A 238 -32.16 -9.50 1.18
C GLN A 238 -30.81 -9.54 1.89
N SER A 239 -30.15 -8.39 1.99
CA SER A 239 -28.82 -8.28 2.59
C SER A 239 -28.82 -8.57 4.09
N THR A 240 -27.72 -9.15 4.57
CA THR A 240 -27.47 -9.37 6.00
C THR A 240 -26.46 -8.35 6.50
N HIS A 241 -26.82 -7.60 7.55
CA HIS A 241 -25.99 -6.51 8.07
C HIS A 241 -25.34 -6.87 9.41
N MET A 242 -24.17 -6.32 9.70
CA MET A 242 -23.48 -6.44 10.99
C MET A 242 -24.06 -5.47 12.02
N LYS A 243 -24.18 -5.90 13.28
CA LYS A 243 -24.61 -5.03 14.38
C LYS A 243 -23.45 -4.17 14.87
N PRO A 244 -23.68 -2.86 15.15
CA PRO A 244 -22.71 -2.02 15.82
C PRO A 244 -22.26 -2.60 17.15
N GLY A 245 -20.98 -2.48 17.48
CA GLY A 245 -20.43 -3.05 18.72
C GLY A 245 -20.22 -4.57 18.70
N GLY A 246 -20.69 -5.27 17.66
CA GLY A 246 -20.56 -6.71 17.50
C GLY A 246 -19.16 -7.15 17.09
N ALA A 247 -18.99 -8.47 16.94
CA ALA A 247 -17.73 -9.09 16.55
C ALA A 247 -17.79 -9.82 15.19
N GLY A 248 -18.84 -9.53 14.39
CA GLY A 248 -19.11 -10.13 13.10
C GLY A 248 -18.02 -9.88 12.04
N ILE A 249 -17.20 -8.84 12.22
CA ILE A 249 -16.10 -8.50 11.31
C ILE A 249 -15.12 -9.68 11.13
N ARG A 250 -14.98 -10.55 12.13
CA ARG A 250 -14.16 -11.77 12.00
C ARG A 250 -14.71 -12.75 10.96
N ALA A 251 -16.03 -12.95 10.92
CA ALA A 251 -16.66 -13.79 9.92
C ALA A 251 -16.60 -13.14 8.53
N VAL A 252 -16.72 -11.81 8.46
CA VAL A 252 -16.53 -11.02 7.22
C VAL A 252 -15.11 -11.21 6.65
N ARG A 253 -14.07 -11.10 7.49
CA ARG A 253 -12.68 -11.32 7.04
C ARG A 253 -12.40 -12.78 6.65
N GLU A 254 -12.96 -13.73 7.38
CA GLU A 254 -12.85 -15.15 7.03
C GLU A 254 -13.48 -15.43 5.66
N TRP A 255 -14.62 -14.80 5.36
CA TRP A 255 -15.24 -14.88 4.04
C TRP A 255 -14.33 -14.30 2.95
N THR A 256 -13.78 -13.11 3.16
CA THR A 256 -12.86 -12.47 2.21
C THR A 256 -11.63 -13.34 1.93
N GLY A 257 -11.01 -13.89 2.99
CA GLY A 257 -9.88 -14.81 2.84
C GLY A 257 -10.23 -16.06 2.04
N MET A 258 -11.42 -16.64 2.25
CA MET A 258 -11.89 -17.82 1.51
C MET A 258 -12.09 -17.53 0.02
N VAL A 259 -12.67 -16.38 -0.34
CA VAL A 259 -12.87 -15.98 -1.74
C VAL A 259 -11.54 -15.65 -2.41
N ALA A 260 -10.65 -14.93 -1.72
CA ALA A 260 -9.32 -14.58 -2.22
C ALA A 260 -8.46 -15.83 -2.46
N GLU A 261 -8.41 -16.76 -1.49
CA GLU A 261 -7.70 -18.04 -1.64
C GLU A 261 -8.18 -18.80 -2.87
N HIS A 262 -9.49 -18.89 -3.06
CA HIS A 262 -10.05 -19.56 -4.22
C HIS A 262 -9.60 -18.90 -5.53
N TYR A 263 -9.63 -17.58 -5.61
CA TYR A 263 -9.16 -16.85 -6.77
C TYR A 263 -7.69 -17.14 -7.09
N TYR A 264 -6.80 -16.95 -6.12
CA TYR A 264 -5.36 -17.10 -6.35
C TYR A 264 -4.97 -18.54 -6.67
N ALA A 265 -5.61 -19.53 -6.04
CA ALA A 265 -5.43 -20.94 -6.37
C ALA A 265 -5.91 -21.28 -7.80
N LEU A 266 -7.02 -20.70 -8.27
CA LEU A 266 -7.45 -20.87 -9.66
C LEU A 266 -6.50 -20.18 -10.64
N ALA A 267 -6.12 -18.93 -10.36
CA ALA A 267 -5.24 -18.14 -11.21
C ALA A 267 -3.86 -18.78 -11.34
N GLU A 268 -3.24 -19.21 -10.24
CA GLU A 268 -1.95 -19.91 -10.26
C GLU A 268 -2.03 -21.17 -11.12
N ARG A 269 -2.99 -22.06 -10.86
CA ARG A 269 -3.11 -23.32 -11.62
C ARG A 269 -3.29 -23.06 -13.11
N ALA A 270 -4.15 -22.11 -13.47
CA ALA A 270 -4.43 -21.77 -14.86
C ALA A 270 -3.19 -21.16 -15.56
N ILE A 271 -2.51 -20.21 -14.92
CA ILE A 271 -1.31 -19.55 -15.46
C ILE A 271 -0.16 -20.54 -15.59
N ARG A 272 0.13 -21.35 -14.56
CA ARG A 272 1.22 -22.34 -14.58
C ARG A 272 0.99 -23.45 -15.60
N ALA A 273 -0.26 -23.84 -15.84
CA ALA A 273 -0.59 -24.79 -16.89
C ALA A 273 -0.37 -24.22 -18.29
N ALA A 274 -0.55 -22.91 -18.48
CA ALA A 274 -0.35 -22.23 -19.75
C ALA A 274 1.12 -21.84 -20.01
N ASP A 275 1.84 -21.42 -18.96
CA ASP A 275 3.26 -21.04 -18.99
C ASP A 275 3.94 -21.34 -17.64
N PRO A 276 4.63 -22.49 -17.52
CA PRO A 276 5.25 -22.91 -16.27
C PRO A 276 6.51 -22.11 -15.90
N GLU A 277 7.06 -21.30 -16.82
CA GLU A 277 8.32 -20.58 -16.60
C GLU A 277 8.14 -19.10 -16.23
N ALA A 278 6.94 -18.55 -16.42
CA ALA A 278 6.64 -17.15 -16.12
C ALA A 278 6.50 -16.89 -14.62
N LEU A 279 6.91 -15.69 -14.17
CA LEU A 279 6.59 -15.23 -12.82
C LEU A 279 5.10 -14.82 -12.73
N PHE A 280 4.45 -15.16 -11.62
CA PHE A 280 3.08 -14.72 -11.32
C PHE A 280 3.10 -13.66 -10.22
N PHE A 281 2.58 -12.46 -10.52
CA PHE A 281 2.62 -11.29 -9.64
C PHE A 281 1.30 -11.01 -8.88
N GLY A 282 0.27 -11.82 -9.11
CA GLY A 282 -1.07 -11.57 -8.57
C GLY A 282 -1.83 -10.48 -9.34
N ASP A 283 -2.73 -9.80 -8.64
CA ASP A 283 -3.82 -8.98 -9.16
C ASP A 283 -3.62 -7.47 -8.99
N ARG A 284 -2.39 -7.04 -8.69
CA ARG A 284 -2.02 -5.63 -8.44
C ARG A 284 -2.90 -5.03 -7.35
N LEU A 285 -2.59 -5.37 -6.10
CA LEU A 285 -3.32 -4.86 -4.94
C LEU A 285 -3.41 -3.32 -5.05
N PRO A 286 -4.56 -2.70 -4.78
CA PRO A 286 -4.71 -1.25 -4.95
C PRO A 286 -3.84 -0.49 -3.94
N ILE A 287 -4.04 0.82 -3.82
CA ILE A 287 -3.39 1.70 -2.83
C ILE A 287 -3.68 1.35 -1.34
N TYR A 288 -4.19 0.14 -1.10
CA TYR A 288 -4.51 -0.57 0.12
C TYR A 288 -4.42 -2.08 -0.12
N TYR A 289 -4.21 -2.83 0.96
CA TYR A 289 -4.40 -4.28 0.92
C TYR A 289 -5.22 -4.78 2.10
N ASP A 290 -6.05 -5.79 1.84
CA ASP A 290 -6.71 -6.58 2.86
C ASP A 290 -5.74 -7.63 3.42
N PRO A 291 -5.51 -7.69 4.75
CA PRO A 291 -4.57 -8.66 5.32
C PRO A 291 -4.93 -10.13 5.07
N ALA A 292 -6.22 -10.48 5.00
CA ALA A 292 -6.66 -11.83 4.68
C ALA A 292 -6.36 -12.18 3.21
N ALA A 293 -6.55 -11.23 2.29
CA ALA A 293 -6.20 -11.41 0.88
C ALA A 293 -4.70 -11.58 0.66
N VAL A 294 -3.85 -10.79 1.35
CA VAL A 294 -2.40 -10.96 1.27
C VAL A 294 -1.96 -12.33 1.79
N ARG A 295 -2.53 -12.81 2.91
CA ARG A 295 -2.24 -14.15 3.41
C ARG A 295 -2.65 -15.23 2.40
N ALA A 296 -3.82 -15.08 1.78
CA ALA A 296 -4.33 -15.99 0.77
C ALA A 296 -3.48 -15.99 -0.51
N MET A 297 -3.03 -14.84 -1.00
CA MET A 297 -2.24 -14.77 -2.24
C MET A 297 -0.83 -15.36 -2.09
N THR A 298 -0.26 -15.23 -0.89
CA THR A 298 1.15 -15.54 -0.61
C THR A 298 1.57 -16.94 -1.08
N PRO A 299 0.86 -18.05 -0.79
CA PRO A 299 1.26 -19.38 -1.28
C PRO A 299 1.25 -19.52 -2.82
N HIS A 300 0.54 -18.65 -3.54
CA HIS A 300 0.26 -18.83 -4.98
C HIS A 300 1.12 -17.96 -5.91
N VAL A 301 1.52 -16.78 -5.46
CA VAL A 301 2.28 -15.81 -6.28
C VAL A 301 3.79 -15.96 -6.09
N ASP A 302 4.59 -15.64 -7.10
CA ASP A 302 6.06 -15.58 -6.96
C ASP A 302 6.50 -14.27 -6.26
N ALA A 303 5.86 -13.17 -6.64
CA ALA A 303 6.05 -11.83 -6.10
C ALA A 303 4.68 -11.14 -5.97
N ILE A 304 4.58 -10.09 -5.16
CA ILE A 304 3.34 -9.35 -4.98
C ILE A 304 3.40 -8.06 -5.78
N ALA A 305 2.41 -7.81 -6.64
CA ALA A 305 2.23 -6.50 -7.26
C ALA A 305 1.31 -5.60 -6.42
N VAL A 306 1.71 -4.33 -6.25
CA VAL A 306 0.93 -3.30 -5.56
C VAL A 306 0.92 -1.99 -6.36
N ASN A 307 -0.22 -1.33 -6.42
CA ASN A 307 -0.35 0.05 -6.86
C ASN A 307 -0.17 0.95 -5.64
N TYR A 308 0.61 2.02 -5.75
CA TYR A 308 0.97 2.87 -4.62
C TYR A 308 0.86 4.36 -4.98
N ASN A 309 0.01 5.08 -4.24
CA ASN A 309 -0.04 6.54 -4.27
C ASN A 309 1.03 7.09 -3.30
N VAL A 310 1.87 8.02 -3.72
CA VAL A 310 2.93 8.55 -2.85
C VAL A 310 2.29 9.41 -1.76
N ASP A 311 2.82 9.37 -0.52
CA ASP A 311 2.09 9.89 0.65
C ASP A 311 2.27 11.40 0.88
N SER A 312 3.30 11.99 0.29
CA SER A 312 3.60 13.43 0.39
C SER A 312 4.42 13.91 -0.81
N SER A 313 4.32 15.20 -1.13
CA SER A 313 4.92 15.76 -2.35
C SER A 313 6.45 15.76 -2.36
N ASP A 314 7.08 15.55 -1.22
CA ASP A 314 8.53 15.34 -1.06
C ASP A 314 8.99 13.92 -1.43
N GLY A 315 8.08 13.06 -1.92
CA GLY A 315 8.39 11.68 -2.32
C GLY A 315 8.37 10.69 -1.17
N TRP A 316 7.83 11.06 0.00
CA TRP A 316 7.76 10.19 1.17
C TRP A 316 6.90 8.94 0.93
N ILE A 317 7.41 7.80 1.42
CA ILE A 317 6.76 6.49 1.40
C ILE A 317 6.58 6.05 2.86
N ALA A 318 5.33 5.83 3.27
CA ALA A 318 5.00 5.41 4.61
C ALA A 318 5.55 4.00 4.93
N ASP A 319 6.24 3.86 6.07
CA ASP A 319 6.95 2.62 6.44
C ASP A 319 5.96 1.47 6.64
N TYR A 320 4.80 1.76 7.26
CA TYR A 320 3.83 0.74 7.67
C TYR A 320 3.37 -0.17 6.52
N PHE A 321 3.26 0.38 5.30
CA PHE A 321 2.65 -0.32 4.17
C PHE A 321 3.53 -1.50 3.73
N PHE A 322 4.79 -1.21 3.40
CA PHE A 322 5.72 -2.26 2.95
C PHE A 322 6.20 -3.14 4.11
N ASP A 323 6.31 -2.60 5.32
CA ASP A 323 6.59 -3.42 6.51
C ASP A 323 5.48 -4.41 6.82
N GLY A 324 4.23 -3.96 6.76
CA GLY A 324 3.07 -4.82 6.97
C GLY A 324 2.96 -5.88 5.88
N LEU A 325 3.13 -5.49 4.61
CA LEU A 325 3.13 -6.42 3.48
C LEU A 325 4.23 -7.48 3.61
N ARG A 326 5.45 -7.08 3.98
CA ARG A 326 6.58 -7.98 4.25
C ARG A 326 6.24 -8.99 5.34
N LYS A 327 5.67 -8.55 6.46
CA LYS A 327 5.31 -9.45 7.58
C LYS A 327 4.18 -10.42 7.21
N LEU A 328 3.18 -9.95 6.46
CA LEU A 328 2.06 -10.80 6.04
C LEU A 328 2.49 -11.86 5.02
N SER A 329 3.39 -11.50 4.10
CA SER A 329 3.85 -12.36 3.01
C SER A 329 5.06 -13.23 3.35
N GLY A 330 5.68 -13.03 4.52
CA GLY A 330 6.93 -13.71 4.87
C GLY A 330 8.13 -13.20 4.07
N GLY A 331 8.10 -11.94 3.63
CA GLY A 331 9.18 -11.30 2.89
C GLY A 331 9.20 -11.60 1.40
N LYS A 332 8.03 -11.81 0.77
CA LYS A 332 7.99 -11.98 -0.68
C LYS A 332 8.46 -10.71 -1.39
N PRO A 333 9.20 -10.86 -2.50
CA PRO A 333 9.50 -9.73 -3.38
C PRO A 333 8.24 -8.99 -3.81
N THR A 334 8.32 -7.66 -3.89
CA THR A 334 7.21 -6.78 -4.23
C THR A 334 7.54 -5.96 -5.48
N LEU A 335 6.58 -5.83 -6.40
CA LEU A 335 6.66 -4.91 -7.53
C LEU A 335 5.67 -3.78 -7.31
N VAL A 336 6.13 -2.54 -7.26
CA VAL A 336 5.22 -1.38 -7.31
C VAL A 336 4.75 -1.25 -8.76
N SER A 337 3.57 -1.78 -9.07
CA SER A 337 3.06 -1.91 -10.43
C SER A 337 2.46 -0.62 -10.99
N GLU A 338 2.08 0.32 -10.12
CA GLU A 338 1.72 1.69 -10.47
C GLU A 338 2.18 2.66 -9.38
N TRP A 339 2.73 3.77 -9.81
CA TRP A 339 2.91 4.98 -9.00
C TRP A 339 2.98 6.18 -9.95
N PHE A 340 2.66 7.37 -9.44
CA PHE A 340 2.50 8.57 -10.27
C PHE A 340 2.68 9.85 -9.47
N PHE A 341 2.85 10.94 -10.20
CA PHE A 341 2.69 12.31 -9.75
C PHE A 341 1.98 13.10 -10.85
N ALA A 342 1.04 13.96 -10.46
CA ALA A 342 0.36 14.94 -11.31
C ALA A 342 0.73 16.38 -10.88
N ALA A 343 0.55 17.37 -11.76
CA ALA A 343 0.71 18.78 -11.44
C ALA A 343 -0.44 19.64 -11.97
N ARG A 344 -0.92 20.58 -11.15
CA ARG A 344 -1.92 21.57 -11.60
C ARG A 344 -1.41 22.42 -12.76
N GLU A 345 -0.11 22.66 -12.83
CA GLU A 345 0.60 23.26 -13.96
C GLU A 345 0.73 22.28 -15.15
N ASN A 346 -0.38 21.84 -15.73
CA ASN A 346 -0.35 20.97 -16.91
C ASN A 346 -0.74 21.69 -18.21
N ARG A 347 -0.34 21.11 -19.33
CA ARG A 347 -0.54 21.67 -20.69
C ARG A 347 -1.55 20.90 -21.55
N SER A 348 -2.05 19.78 -21.03
CA SER A 348 -3.09 18.96 -21.66
C SER A 348 -4.51 19.43 -21.28
N GLY A 349 -4.61 20.31 -20.27
CA GLY A 349 -5.88 20.88 -19.81
C GLY A 349 -6.65 19.96 -18.87
N ASN A 350 -5.95 19.01 -18.25
CA ASN A 350 -6.51 18.09 -17.28
C ASN A 350 -6.83 18.83 -15.98
N ARG A 351 -7.95 18.47 -15.35
CA ARG A 351 -8.34 19.04 -14.06
C ARG A 351 -7.52 18.48 -12.91
N ASN A 352 -6.95 17.28 -13.04
CA ASN A 352 -6.41 16.46 -11.95
C ASN A 352 -7.46 16.25 -10.87
N ASN A 353 -8.56 15.61 -11.28
CA ASN A 353 -9.78 15.51 -10.50
C ASN A 353 -9.78 14.28 -9.58
N GLY A 354 -9.28 14.46 -8.36
CA GLY A 354 -9.45 13.46 -7.31
C GLY A 354 -8.37 13.55 -6.24
N HIS A 355 -8.06 12.39 -5.68
CA HIS A 355 -7.28 12.21 -4.45
C HIS A 355 -5.83 11.76 -4.71
N LEU A 356 -5.46 11.55 -5.97
CA LEU A 356 -4.15 11.06 -6.36
C LEU A 356 -3.07 12.14 -6.23
N MET A 357 -1.82 11.75 -5.94
CA MET A 357 -0.70 12.67 -5.70
C MET A 357 -0.60 13.76 -6.77
N THR A 358 -1.01 14.97 -6.39
CA THR A 358 -1.08 16.14 -7.26
C THR A 358 -0.43 17.33 -6.58
N VAL A 359 0.60 17.88 -7.21
CA VAL A 359 1.32 19.06 -6.73
C VAL A 359 0.94 20.31 -7.52
N ALA A 360 1.44 21.49 -7.15
CA ALA A 360 1.09 22.72 -7.84
C ALA A 360 1.84 22.85 -9.17
N THR A 361 3.14 22.55 -9.18
CA THR A 361 4.04 22.85 -10.32
C THR A 361 4.70 21.62 -10.92
N GLN A 362 5.15 21.73 -12.18
CA GLN A 362 5.94 20.68 -12.82
C GLN A 362 7.31 20.47 -12.18
N GLU A 363 7.85 21.50 -11.52
CA GLU A 363 9.12 21.42 -10.77
C GLU A 363 8.96 20.56 -9.52
N GLU A 364 7.91 20.81 -8.72
CA GLU A 364 7.56 19.96 -7.57
C GLU A 364 7.30 18.52 -8.03
N ARG A 365 6.62 18.33 -9.16
CA ARG A 365 6.30 17.01 -9.72
C ARG A 365 7.57 16.23 -10.04
N ALA A 366 8.55 16.90 -10.64
CA ALA A 366 9.84 16.32 -10.97
C ALA A 366 10.67 15.99 -9.73
N ALA A 367 10.69 16.88 -8.74
CA ALA A 367 11.43 16.69 -7.50
C ALA A 367 10.85 15.54 -6.65
N GLY A 368 9.53 15.54 -6.43
CA GLY A 368 8.83 14.50 -5.69
C GLY A 368 8.94 13.13 -6.35
N ALA A 369 8.77 13.05 -7.68
CA ALA A 369 8.89 11.79 -8.39
C ALA A 369 10.32 11.20 -8.34
N ALA A 370 11.35 12.05 -8.46
CA ALA A 370 12.74 11.61 -8.35
C ALA A 370 13.12 11.14 -6.94
N ALA A 371 12.55 11.78 -5.91
CA ALA A 371 12.69 11.35 -4.53
C ALA A 371 11.96 10.01 -4.27
N ALA A 372 10.72 9.87 -4.74
CA ALA A 372 9.92 8.66 -4.55
C ALA A 372 10.59 7.41 -5.15
N ILE A 373 11.11 7.47 -6.39
CA ILE A 373 11.79 6.30 -6.98
C ILE A 373 13.07 5.92 -6.24
N THR A 374 13.78 6.91 -5.68
CA THR A 374 14.94 6.68 -4.82
C THR A 374 14.52 5.99 -3.51
N ASN A 375 13.40 6.41 -2.92
CA ASN A 375 12.85 5.84 -1.70
C ASN A 375 12.34 4.41 -1.93
N PHE A 376 11.65 4.13 -3.04
CA PHE A 376 11.27 2.76 -3.41
C PHE A 376 12.48 1.85 -3.58
N ALA A 377 13.52 2.32 -4.27
CA ALA A 377 14.75 1.53 -4.45
C ALA A 377 15.46 1.23 -3.11
N ALA A 378 15.26 2.04 -2.07
CA ALA A 378 15.86 1.82 -0.76
C ALA A 378 15.12 0.77 0.10
N ILE A 379 13.97 0.25 -0.37
CA ILE A 379 13.22 -0.82 0.30
C ILE A 379 13.70 -2.17 -0.26
N PRO A 380 14.27 -3.07 0.56
CA PRO A 380 14.98 -4.25 0.08
C PRO A 380 14.08 -5.30 -0.58
N GLU A 381 12.79 -5.34 -0.28
CA GLU A 381 11.84 -6.28 -0.89
C GLU A 381 11.31 -5.81 -2.26
N ILE A 382 11.48 -4.53 -2.61
CA ILE A 382 10.94 -3.98 -3.85
C ILE A 382 11.86 -4.33 -5.03
N VAL A 383 11.38 -5.11 -6.00
CA VAL A 383 12.16 -5.52 -7.19
C VAL A 383 11.97 -4.60 -8.39
N GLY A 384 11.13 -3.58 -8.26
CA GLY A 384 10.85 -2.62 -9.32
C GLY A 384 9.72 -1.65 -8.97
N ALA A 385 9.62 -0.59 -9.77
CA ALA A 385 8.55 0.39 -9.68
C ALA A 385 8.16 0.89 -11.08
N HIS A 386 6.88 0.83 -11.42
CA HIS A 386 6.34 1.10 -12.74
C HIS A 386 5.53 2.40 -12.74
N TRP A 387 5.98 3.38 -13.52
CA TRP A 387 5.31 4.67 -13.66
C TRP A 387 3.97 4.50 -14.39
N PHE A 388 2.91 5.05 -13.83
CA PHE A 388 1.63 5.19 -14.52
C PHE A 388 1.48 6.67 -14.92
N GLN A 389 1.55 7.05 -16.20
CA GLN A 389 1.68 6.23 -17.41
C GLN A 389 2.46 6.99 -18.50
N TYR A 390 2.55 6.45 -19.73
CA TYR A 390 3.37 7.09 -20.79
C TYR A 390 2.89 8.50 -21.19
N TYR A 391 1.58 8.68 -21.42
CA TYR A 391 0.97 9.94 -21.86
C TYR A 391 -0.13 10.44 -20.91
N ASP A 392 -0.42 11.75 -20.95
CA ASP A 392 -1.50 12.36 -20.17
C ASP A 392 -2.88 11.82 -20.59
N HIS A 393 -3.86 11.87 -19.67
CA HIS A 393 -5.24 11.61 -20.05
C HIS A 393 -5.75 12.59 -21.11
N PRO A 394 -6.76 12.20 -21.91
CA PRO A 394 -7.39 13.08 -22.88
C PRO A 394 -7.84 14.39 -22.28
N ARG A 395 -7.84 15.45 -23.08
CA ARG A 395 -8.34 16.75 -22.62
C ARG A 395 -9.81 16.62 -22.18
N GLY A 396 -10.07 16.89 -20.90
CA GLY A 396 -11.39 16.78 -20.29
C GLY A 396 -11.68 15.42 -19.62
N GLY A 397 -10.70 14.53 -19.59
CA GLY A 397 -10.76 13.24 -18.89
C GLY A 397 -11.08 12.04 -19.77
N ARG A 398 -10.85 10.86 -19.21
CA ARG A 398 -11.26 9.55 -19.73
C ARG A 398 -12.77 9.35 -19.54
N THR A 399 -13.30 8.30 -20.16
CA THR A 399 -14.74 7.98 -20.11
C THR A 399 -15.26 7.58 -18.73
N ASP A 400 -14.39 7.07 -17.86
CA ASP A 400 -14.71 6.77 -16.46
C ASP A 400 -14.59 8.01 -15.54
N GLY A 401 -14.28 9.17 -16.12
CA GLY A 401 -14.23 10.45 -15.43
C GLY A 401 -12.84 10.82 -14.93
N GLU A 402 -11.84 9.95 -15.02
CA GLU A 402 -10.48 10.27 -14.56
C GLU A 402 -9.78 11.25 -15.51
N ASP A 403 -9.25 12.35 -14.98
CA ASP A 403 -8.71 13.47 -15.76
C ASP A 403 -7.40 13.98 -15.15
N TYR A 404 -6.26 13.38 -15.51
CA TYR A 404 -4.94 13.66 -14.91
C TYR A 404 -3.82 13.81 -15.94
N ASP A 405 -2.82 14.63 -15.58
CA ASP A 405 -1.58 14.83 -16.34
C ASP A 405 -0.48 13.82 -15.98
N PHE A 406 -0.78 12.53 -15.86
CA PHE A 406 0.21 11.54 -15.42
C PHE A 406 1.36 11.25 -16.41
N GLY A 407 1.26 11.73 -17.65
CA GLY A 407 2.18 11.37 -18.72
C GLY A 407 3.63 11.78 -18.48
N LEU A 408 4.55 10.98 -19.02
CA LEU A 408 5.93 11.43 -19.30
C LEU A 408 5.94 12.40 -20.51
N VAL A 409 4.95 12.27 -21.40
CA VAL A 409 4.63 13.19 -22.50
C VAL A 409 3.21 13.74 -22.35
N ASP A 410 2.94 14.91 -22.95
CA ASP A 410 1.57 15.40 -23.08
C ASP A 410 0.82 14.71 -24.24
N ILE A 411 -0.46 15.05 -24.43
CA ILE A 411 -1.28 14.54 -25.55
C ILE A 411 -0.74 14.93 -26.95
N SER A 412 0.26 15.81 -27.02
CA SER A 412 0.95 16.21 -28.26
C SER A 412 2.34 15.59 -28.41
N ASP A 413 2.63 14.51 -27.66
CA ASP A 413 3.91 13.77 -27.64
C ASP A 413 5.15 14.62 -27.27
N ARG A 414 4.94 15.78 -26.67
CA ARG A 414 6.04 16.62 -26.21
C ARG A 414 6.45 16.12 -24.82
N PRO A 415 7.72 15.81 -24.51
CA PRO A 415 8.12 15.37 -23.17
C PRO A 415 8.06 16.45 -22.08
N TYR A 416 7.68 16.08 -20.87
CA TYR A 416 7.81 16.92 -19.67
C TYR A 416 9.28 16.96 -19.21
N ARG A 417 10.08 17.83 -19.84
CA ARG A 417 11.57 17.84 -19.74
C ARG A 417 12.12 17.79 -18.31
N HIS A 418 11.54 18.56 -17.39
CA HIS A 418 11.99 18.56 -15.99
C HIS A 418 11.75 17.20 -15.32
N LEU A 419 10.57 16.61 -15.52
CA LEU A 419 10.21 15.29 -15.00
C LEU A 419 11.13 14.19 -15.56
N ILE A 420 11.27 14.09 -16.89
CA ILE A 420 12.09 13.05 -17.51
C ILE A 420 13.58 13.19 -17.16
N SER A 421 14.07 14.42 -16.97
CA SER A 421 15.46 14.67 -16.57
C SER A 421 15.71 14.23 -15.13
N ALA A 422 14.82 14.61 -14.21
CA ALA A 422 14.92 14.25 -12.79
C ALA A 422 14.76 12.74 -12.57
N LEU A 423 13.72 12.13 -13.17
CA LEU A 423 13.53 10.68 -13.16
C LEU A 423 14.72 9.96 -13.78
N GLY A 424 15.21 10.39 -14.94
CA GLY A 424 16.37 9.73 -15.56
C GLY A 424 17.62 9.77 -14.69
N ALA A 425 17.88 10.88 -13.99
CA ALA A 425 18.99 10.96 -13.05
C ALA A 425 18.80 10.08 -11.81
N ALA A 426 17.57 9.95 -11.31
CA ALA A 426 17.25 9.06 -10.19
C ALA A 426 17.31 7.58 -10.59
N ASN A 427 16.63 7.21 -11.68
CA ASN A 427 16.57 5.88 -12.28
C ASN A 427 17.96 5.24 -12.48
N ARG A 428 18.93 6.00 -13.00
CA ARG A 428 20.31 5.49 -13.19
C ARG A 428 21.04 5.13 -11.90
N ARG A 429 20.55 5.56 -10.74
CA ARG A 429 21.13 5.26 -9.42
C ARG A 429 20.39 4.17 -8.67
N THR A 430 19.18 3.76 -9.11
CA THR A 430 18.31 2.85 -8.34
C THR A 430 18.97 1.52 -8.09
N SER A 431 19.63 0.90 -9.07
CA SER A 431 20.32 -0.38 -8.86
C SER A 431 21.42 -0.28 -7.79
N GLN A 432 22.15 0.83 -7.72
CA GLN A 432 23.16 1.05 -6.69
C GLN A 432 22.53 1.28 -5.31
N ILE A 433 21.48 2.11 -5.24
CA ILE A 433 20.73 2.35 -4.01
C ILE A 433 20.14 1.04 -3.48
N HIS A 434 19.54 0.26 -4.37
CA HIS A 434 18.88 -1.00 -4.04
C HIS A 434 19.85 -2.07 -3.58
N ALA A 435 21.03 -2.19 -4.21
CA ALA A 435 22.09 -3.07 -3.73
C ALA A 435 22.59 -2.73 -2.32
N ALA A 436 22.42 -1.47 -1.89
CA ALA A 436 22.75 -1.01 -0.54
C ALA A 436 21.52 -0.95 0.39
N ALA A 437 20.33 -1.34 -0.09
CA ALA A 437 19.10 -1.30 0.69
C ALA A 437 19.20 -2.24 1.89
N ALA A 438 18.65 -1.79 3.00
CA ALA A 438 18.57 -2.57 4.22
C ALA A 438 17.34 -2.15 5.00
N VAL A 439 16.76 -3.11 5.72
CA VAL A 439 15.67 -2.83 6.66
C VAL A 439 16.22 -1.89 7.74
N PRO A 440 15.64 -0.69 7.94
CA PRO A 440 16.10 0.21 8.97
C PRO A 440 16.03 -0.43 10.36
N PRO A 441 17.05 -0.24 11.22
CA PRO A 441 17.02 -0.78 12.57
C PRO A 441 15.93 -0.09 13.40
N LEU A 442 15.40 -0.79 14.40
CA LEU A 442 14.46 -0.22 15.36
C LEU A 442 15.12 0.95 16.11
N ARG A 443 14.43 2.09 16.16
CA ARG A 443 14.85 3.25 16.96
C ARG A 443 14.67 2.93 18.44
N THR A 444 15.75 3.02 19.22
CA THR A 444 15.74 2.83 20.69
C THR A 444 16.27 4.08 21.38
N GLY A 445 15.70 4.45 22.54
CA GLY A 445 16.08 5.63 23.30
C GLY A 445 14.92 6.60 23.56
N ILE A 446 15.24 7.79 24.08
CA ILE A 446 14.29 8.88 24.27
C ILE A 446 14.05 9.54 22.91
N PHE A 447 12.78 9.62 22.51
CA PHE A 447 12.41 10.27 21.26
C PHE A 447 12.43 11.79 21.42
N VAL A 448 13.14 12.49 20.53
CA VAL A 448 13.27 13.94 20.55
C VAL A 448 12.29 14.52 19.54
N LEU A 449 11.24 15.18 20.01
CA LEU A 449 10.23 15.81 19.15
C LEU A 449 10.83 17.02 18.45
N PRO A 450 10.87 17.05 17.11
CA PRO A 450 11.42 18.19 16.39
C PRO A 450 10.52 19.41 16.57
N HIS A 451 11.14 20.59 16.60
CA HIS A 451 10.43 21.86 16.54
C HIS A 451 10.18 22.25 15.08
N ALA A 452 8.92 22.45 14.69
CA ALA A 452 8.55 22.87 13.34
C ALA A 452 7.25 23.69 13.36
N ALA A 453 7.16 24.63 12.42
CA ALA A 453 5.90 25.27 12.08
C ALA A 453 5.22 24.40 11.02
N VAL A 454 4.12 23.75 11.41
CA VAL A 454 3.31 22.93 10.51
C VAL A 454 1.92 23.55 10.33
N SER A 455 1.35 23.39 9.15
CA SER A 455 0.05 23.93 8.76
C SER A 455 -0.94 22.81 8.47
N VAL A 456 -1.89 22.57 9.39
CA VAL A 456 -2.92 21.53 9.22
C VAL A 456 -3.91 21.77 8.06
N HIS A 457 -3.81 22.90 7.37
CA HIS A 457 -4.70 23.31 6.29
C HIS A 457 -4.09 23.22 4.89
N ASP A 458 -2.80 22.86 4.76
CA ASP A 458 -2.18 22.71 3.45
C ASP A 458 -2.51 21.34 2.80
N HIS A 459 -3.15 20.45 3.56
CA HIS A 459 -3.51 19.09 3.16
C HIS A 459 -2.29 18.29 2.68
N SER A 460 -1.16 18.49 3.35
CA SER A 460 0.12 17.91 2.98
C SER A 460 0.93 17.59 4.22
N LEU A 461 1.77 16.55 4.15
CA LEU A 461 2.75 16.28 5.20
C LEU A 461 4.16 16.76 4.81
N SER A 462 4.26 17.72 3.90
CA SER A 462 5.53 18.10 3.28
C SER A 462 6.33 19.10 4.13
N ASP A 463 5.65 19.88 4.97
CA ASP A 463 6.25 20.78 5.96
C ASP A 463 6.70 20.04 7.25
N TRP A 464 6.22 18.80 7.44
CA TRP A 464 6.64 17.95 8.56
C TRP A 464 8.12 17.58 8.44
N PRO A 465 8.90 17.69 9.53
CA PRO A 465 10.33 17.38 9.52
C PRO A 465 10.58 15.87 9.50
N LYS A 466 10.24 15.19 8.40
CA LYS A 466 10.47 13.74 8.20
C LYS A 466 11.95 13.46 7.92
N PRO A 467 12.49 12.32 8.42
CA PRO A 467 11.84 11.30 9.24
C PRO A 467 11.96 11.59 10.76
N SER A 468 12.26 12.84 11.16
CA SER A 468 12.49 13.23 12.56
C SER A 468 11.21 13.28 13.38
N SER A 469 10.09 13.64 12.76
CA SER A 469 8.77 13.64 13.40
C SER A 469 8.14 12.25 13.47
N LEU A 470 8.60 11.28 12.66
CA LEU A 470 8.06 9.91 12.64
C LEU A 470 8.34 9.20 13.97
N LEU A 471 7.29 8.78 14.65
CA LEU A 471 7.37 8.06 15.91
C LEU A 471 7.94 6.65 15.73
N PRO A 472 8.43 6.02 16.82
CA PRO A 472 8.73 4.60 16.79
C PRO A 472 7.52 3.78 16.33
N ARG A 473 7.79 2.67 15.65
CA ARG A 473 6.75 1.80 15.06
C ARG A 473 5.73 1.40 16.12
N LEU A 474 4.45 1.60 15.79
CA LEU A 474 3.34 1.12 16.61
C LEU A 474 3.29 -0.41 16.55
N LYS A 475 3.01 -1.03 17.69
CA LYS A 475 2.95 -2.48 17.82
C LYS A 475 1.50 -2.94 17.64
N PRO A 476 1.21 -3.77 16.62
CA PRO A 476 -0.15 -4.21 16.32
C PRO A 476 -0.65 -5.28 17.29
N SER A 477 -1.97 -5.46 17.31
CA SER A 477 -2.66 -6.55 17.99
C SER A 477 -2.15 -7.92 17.54
N PRO A 478 -2.19 -8.95 18.40
CA PRO A 478 -1.72 -10.30 18.04
C PRO A 478 -2.35 -10.80 16.74
N GLY A 479 -1.53 -11.31 15.82
CA GLY A 479 -1.98 -11.81 14.52
C GLY A 479 -2.25 -10.73 13.47
N SER A 480 -2.07 -9.45 13.79
CA SER A 480 -2.18 -8.33 12.85
C SER A 480 -0.81 -7.78 12.47
N VAL A 481 -0.79 -6.84 11.53
CA VAL A 481 0.40 -6.04 11.16
C VAL A 481 0.09 -4.56 11.30
N GLU A 482 1.12 -3.72 11.25
CA GLU A 482 0.96 -2.27 11.17
C GLU A 482 0.06 -1.89 9.99
N PHE A 483 -0.84 -0.94 10.23
CA PHE A 483 -1.79 -0.43 9.23
C PHE A 483 -1.79 1.10 9.19
N GLY A 484 -0.75 1.71 9.75
CA GLY A 484 -0.54 3.14 9.81
C GLY A 484 0.66 3.50 10.66
N GLU A 485 0.99 4.79 10.66
CA GLU A 485 2.10 5.40 11.37
C GLU A 485 1.71 6.80 11.84
N ALA A 486 2.42 7.31 12.83
CA ALA A 486 2.11 8.58 13.48
C ALA A 486 3.35 9.48 13.57
N TYR A 487 3.10 10.78 13.51
CA TYR A 487 4.13 11.81 13.51
C TYR A 487 3.84 12.82 14.62
N LEU A 488 4.83 13.17 15.44
CA LEU A 488 4.71 14.22 16.44
C LEU A 488 5.74 15.31 16.21
N THR A 489 5.30 16.55 16.30
CA THR A 489 6.14 17.76 16.32
C THR A 489 5.51 18.80 17.23
N TRP A 490 6.26 19.85 17.56
CA TRP A 490 5.77 20.93 18.39
C TRP A 490 6.20 22.28 17.82
N GLY A 491 5.45 23.32 18.16
CA GLY A 491 5.77 24.69 17.77
C GLY A 491 5.14 25.70 18.71
N GLU A 492 5.20 26.98 18.34
CA GLU A 492 4.69 28.09 19.15
C GLU A 492 3.21 27.92 19.53
N GLN A 493 2.40 27.36 18.63
CA GLN A 493 0.96 27.21 18.82
C GLN A 493 0.59 26.03 19.72
N GLY A 494 1.35 24.94 19.69
CA GLY A 494 0.94 23.70 20.35
C GLY A 494 1.76 22.47 19.98
N LEU A 495 1.18 21.31 20.32
CA LEU A 495 1.64 20.00 19.90
C LEU A 495 0.84 19.58 18.66
N ALA A 496 1.54 19.20 17.59
CA ALA A 496 0.92 18.70 16.38
C ALA A 496 1.10 17.18 16.26
N LEU A 497 0.04 16.51 15.79
CA LEU A 497 0.05 15.08 15.43
C LEU A 497 -0.42 14.92 13.99
N ALA A 498 0.28 14.10 13.22
CA ALA A 498 -0.22 13.58 11.95
C ALA A 498 -0.28 12.05 11.98
N THR A 499 -1.14 11.49 11.14
CA THR A 499 -1.24 10.05 10.91
C THR A 499 -1.35 9.78 9.42
N ILE A 500 -0.71 8.72 8.96
CA ILE A 500 -0.93 8.10 7.64
C ILE A 500 -1.29 6.65 7.92
N GLY A 501 -2.37 6.15 7.34
CA GLY A 501 -2.77 4.76 7.50
C GLY A 501 -3.69 4.28 6.41
N GLN A 502 -4.05 3.00 6.50
CA GLN A 502 -5.01 2.38 5.61
C GLN A 502 -6.04 1.57 6.38
N ASP A 503 -7.28 1.65 5.93
CA ASP A 503 -8.33 0.71 6.25
C ASP A 503 -9.53 0.88 5.32
N TYR A 504 -10.29 -0.19 5.11
CA TYR A 504 -11.52 -0.15 4.30
C TYR A 504 -12.75 -0.35 5.19
N PHE A 505 -13.75 0.51 5.01
CA PHE A 505 -15.04 0.40 5.65
C PHE A 505 -16.16 0.45 4.62
N ASP A 506 -17.12 -0.46 4.75
CA ASP A 506 -18.29 -0.47 3.89
C ASP A 506 -19.51 0.09 4.63
N ILE A 507 -20.06 1.18 4.11
CA ILE A 507 -21.20 1.87 4.74
C ILE A 507 -22.44 0.99 4.86
N ASP A 508 -22.62 0.05 3.94
CA ASP A 508 -23.78 -0.84 3.90
C ASP A 508 -23.58 -2.09 4.77
N LEU A 509 -22.38 -2.32 5.32
CA LEU A 509 -22.13 -3.47 6.19
C LEU A 509 -22.81 -3.30 7.56
N LEU A 510 -22.73 -2.12 8.18
CA LEU A 510 -23.26 -1.88 9.53
C LEU A 510 -24.75 -1.50 9.52
N ALA A 511 -25.55 -2.15 10.37
CA ALA A 511 -26.93 -1.77 10.63
C ALA A 511 -27.02 -0.66 11.69
N TYR A 512 -27.08 0.60 11.26
CA TYR A 512 -27.24 1.73 12.18
C TYR A 512 -28.26 2.77 11.69
N ASN A 513 -28.94 3.39 12.65
CA ASN A 513 -29.85 4.52 12.44
C ASN A 513 -29.24 5.78 13.06
N GLY A 514 -29.45 6.94 12.43
CA GLY A 514 -28.86 8.19 12.91
C GLY A 514 -27.38 8.35 12.55
N GLY A 515 -26.58 8.80 13.52
CA GLY A 515 -25.14 9.03 13.35
C GLY A 515 -24.32 7.75 13.40
N PHE A 516 -23.12 7.79 12.82
CA PHE A 516 -22.23 6.65 12.78
C PHE A 516 -21.84 6.17 14.21
N PRO A 517 -21.86 4.86 14.50
CA PRO A 517 -21.48 4.35 15.82
C PRO A 517 -19.99 4.57 16.11
N LEU A 518 -19.67 5.45 17.07
CA LEU A 518 -18.27 5.76 17.44
C LEU A 518 -17.45 4.53 17.88
N VAL A 519 -18.12 3.49 18.37
CA VAL A 519 -17.47 2.25 18.79
C VAL A 519 -16.86 1.47 17.64
N ASP A 520 -17.39 1.62 16.43
CA ASP A 520 -16.92 0.96 15.20
C ASP A 520 -16.08 1.91 14.32
N ALA A 521 -15.86 3.15 14.75
CA ALA A 521 -15.05 4.12 14.02
C ALA A 521 -13.55 3.81 14.11
N TYR A 522 -12.86 3.99 12.98
CA TYR A 522 -11.43 4.18 12.98
C TYR A 522 -11.11 5.39 13.86
N ARG A 523 -10.14 5.23 14.75
CA ARG A 523 -9.78 6.30 15.68
C ARG A 523 -8.31 6.29 16.04
N VAL A 524 -7.81 7.49 16.30
CA VAL A 524 -6.47 7.73 16.84
C VAL A 524 -6.62 8.33 18.23
N GLU A 525 -6.03 7.70 19.22
CA GLU A 525 -6.04 8.10 20.62
C GLU A 525 -4.65 8.62 20.98
N LEU A 526 -4.57 9.83 21.56
CA LEU A 526 -3.34 10.47 22.02
C LEU A 526 -3.44 10.71 23.53
N GLY A 527 -2.51 10.12 24.28
CA GLY A 527 -2.24 10.44 25.67
C GLY A 527 -0.97 11.26 25.77
N VAL A 528 -0.97 12.36 26.55
CA VAL A 528 0.21 13.18 26.78
C VAL A 528 0.26 13.73 28.20
N ASP A 529 1.44 13.73 28.82
CA ASP A 529 1.69 14.29 30.14
C ASP A 529 3.02 15.07 30.17
N PHE A 530 2.93 16.37 30.47
CA PHE A 530 4.08 17.28 30.65
C PHE A 530 4.47 17.45 32.13
N GLY A 531 4.01 16.57 33.02
CA GLY A 531 4.16 16.67 34.47
C GLY A 531 3.05 17.48 35.16
N ALA A 532 2.06 17.97 34.40
CA ALA A 532 0.87 18.65 34.91
C ALA A 532 -0.35 17.72 35.06
N GLY A 533 -0.13 16.42 34.83
CA GLY A 533 -1.17 15.38 34.81
C GLY A 533 -1.58 15.01 33.38
N PRO A 534 -2.04 13.76 33.18
CA PRO A 534 -2.29 13.22 31.85
C PRO A 534 -3.49 13.89 31.18
N ARG A 535 -3.30 14.33 29.94
CA ARG A 535 -4.34 14.74 29.00
C ARG A 535 -4.55 13.65 27.97
N ARG A 536 -5.79 13.50 27.53
CA ARG A 536 -6.18 12.50 26.52
C ARG A 536 -7.04 13.16 25.47
N PHE A 537 -6.84 12.74 24.24
CA PHE A 537 -7.59 13.20 23.08
C PHE A 537 -7.90 11.99 22.21
N THR A 538 -9.06 12.00 21.56
CA THR A 538 -9.45 10.97 20.60
C THR A 538 -9.94 11.62 19.33
N LEU A 539 -9.31 11.27 18.21
CA LEU A 539 -9.73 11.63 16.88
C LEU A 539 -10.54 10.49 16.29
N PHE A 540 -11.86 10.68 16.11
CA PHE A 540 -12.71 9.74 15.40
C PHE A 540 -12.83 10.14 13.94
N PHE A 541 -12.75 9.16 13.04
CA PHE A 541 -13.08 9.36 11.63
C PHE A 541 -14.54 8.93 11.43
N ILE A 542 -15.35 9.85 10.92
CA ILE A 542 -16.79 9.64 10.77
C ILE A 542 -17.10 9.60 9.27
N PRO A 543 -17.52 8.45 8.73
CA PRO A 543 -17.96 8.37 7.35
C PRO A 543 -19.28 9.13 7.17
N PRO A 544 -19.57 9.66 5.96
CA PRO A 544 -20.87 10.26 5.70
C PRO A 544 -21.95 9.17 5.64
N ARG A 545 -23.21 9.59 5.70
CA ARG A 545 -24.36 8.66 5.78
C ARG A 545 -24.74 8.02 4.44
N THR A 546 -24.31 8.60 3.33
CA THR A 546 -24.67 8.16 1.98
C THR A 546 -23.44 8.19 1.10
N LYS A 547 -23.27 7.14 0.29
CA LYS A 547 -22.27 7.12 -0.77
C LYS A 547 -22.71 8.05 -1.90
N LEU A 548 -22.27 9.31 -1.85
CA LEU A 548 -22.52 10.31 -2.92
C LEU A 548 -21.49 10.21 -4.06
N HIS A 549 -20.30 9.71 -3.74
CA HIS A 549 -19.18 9.47 -4.64
C HIS A 549 -18.51 8.14 -4.27
N ASP A 550 -17.67 7.59 -5.15
CA ASP A 550 -16.90 6.37 -4.85
C ASP A 550 -16.01 6.53 -3.61
N HIS A 551 -15.62 7.78 -3.32
CA HIS A 551 -14.79 8.17 -2.19
C HIS A 551 -15.47 9.27 -1.36
N PRO A 552 -16.38 8.92 -0.45
CA PRO A 552 -17.07 9.90 0.38
C PRO A 552 -16.11 10.62 1.34
N PRO A 553 -16.12 11.96 1.46
CA PRO A 553 -15.27 12.66 2.41
C PRO A 553 -15.71 12.35 3.85
N MET A 554 -14.80 11.76 4.62
CA MET A 554 -14.99 11.54 6.05
C MET A 554 -14.72 12.83 6.82
N SER A 555 -15.33 12.98 8.01
CA SER A 555 -14.98 14.07 8.92
C SER A 555 -14.10 13.58 10.06
N ALA A 556 -13.06 14.35 10.36
CA ALA A 556 -12.22 14.19 11.54
C ALA A 556 -12.88 14.88 12.76
N GLN A 557 -13.32 14.10 13.75
CA GLN A 557 -13.95 14.61 14.96
C GLN A 557 -13.01 14.45 16.17
N LEU A 558 -12.40 15.56 16.61
CA LEU A 558 -11.51 15.59 17.76
C LEU A 558 -12.29 15.78 19.08
N CYS A 559 -12.12 14.84 20.00
CA CYS A 559 -12.76 14.82 21.31
C CYS A 559 -11.74 14.91 22.45
N ALA A 560 -12.08 15.65 23.49
CA ALA A 560 -11.37 15.64 24.77
C ALA A 560 -11.66 14.35 25.55
N GLY A 561 -10.63 13.77 26.15
CA GLY A 561 -10.72 12.58 27.00
C GLY A 561 -10.41 11.27 26.26
N ALA A 562 -10.62 10.16 26.97
CA ALA A 562 -10.46 8.81 26.42
C ALA A 562 -11.66 8.42 25.53
N ALA A 563 -11.44 7.54 24.55
CA ALA A 563 -12.47 7.11 23.60
C ALA A 563 -13.75 6.61 24.30
N GLN A 564 -13.61 5.84 25.39
CA GLN A 564 -14.75 5.31 26.16
C GLN A 564 -15.69 6.41 26.67
N SER A 565 -15.14 7.58 27.03
CA SER A 565 -15.94 8.71 27.48
C SER A 565 -16.78 9.30 26.35
N ALA A 566 -16.18 9.46 25.15
CA ALA A 566 -16.87 9.96 23.98
C ALA A 566 -17.95 8.98 23.49
N MET A 567 -17.67 7.68 23.52
CA MET A 567 -18.65 6.65 23.15
C MET A 567 -19.84 6.57 24.11
N ALA A 568 -19.60 6.77 25.41
CA ALA A 568 -20.66 6.67 26.42
C ALA A 568 -21.49 7.96 26.58
N ARG A 569 -20.88 9.14 26.42
CA ARG A 569 -21.50 10.44 26.76
C ARG A 569 -21.53 11.44 25.60
N GLY A 570 -20.99 11.09 24.44
CA GLY A 570 -20.81 11.99 23.31
C GLY A 570 -19.47 12.73 23.33
N CYS A 571 -19.08 13.26 22.17
CA CYS A 571 -17.84 13.99 21.99
C CYS A 571 -17.88 15.36 22.68
N THR A 572 -16.88 15.64 23.52
CA THR A 572 -16.63 17.00 24.04
C THR A 572 -15.54 17.64 23.18
N GLY A 573 -15.82 18.75 22.50
CA GLY A 573 -14.84 19.43 21.66
C GLY A 573 -13.63 19.97 22.44
N VAL A 574 -12.51 20.15 21.75
CA VAL A 574 -11.27 20.68 22.32
C VAL A 574 -11.11 22.13 21.89
N SER A 575 -11.16 23.06 22.85
CA SER A 575 -11.12 24.50 22.55
C SER A 575 -9.79 24.91 21.92
N GLY A 576 -9.86 25.57 20.76
CA GLY A 576 -8.70 26.06 20.01
C GLY A 576 -7.87 24.98 19.32
N ALA A 577 -8.28 23.71 19.38
CA ALA A 577 -7.63 22.65 18.63
C ALA A 577 -8.27 22.52 17.24
N GLU A 578 -7.45 22.08 16.30
CA GLU A 578 -7.83 21.87 14.91
C GLU A 578 -7.52 20.43 14.53
N ALA A 579 -8.37 19.83 13.68
CA ALA A 579 -8.14 18.52 13.12
C ALA A 579 -8.68 18.51 11.69
N VAL A 580 -7.83 18.10 10.75
CA VAL A 580 -8.12 18.11 9.32
C VAL A 580 -7.82 16.73 8.76
N TYR A 581 -8.81 16.15 8.10
CA TYR A 581 -8.65 14.93 7.31
C TYR A 581 -8.55 15.33 5.84
N PHE A 582 -7.54 14.80 5.17
CA PHE A 582 -7.30 15.06 3.74
C PHE A 582 -6.76 13.84 3.00
N GLY A 583 -6.77 12.66 3.62
CA GLY A 583 -6.59 11.40 2.89
C GLY A 583 -7.83 11.12 2.07
N ALA A 584 -8.03 11.87 0.98
CA ALA A 584 -9.29 12.24 0.31
C ALA A 584 -10.18 11.09 -0.21
N ASP A 585 -9.95 9.87 0.24
CA ASP A 585 -10.65 8.66 -0.14
C ASP A 585 -10.30 7.49 0.78
N GLN A 586 -11.30 6.72 1.22
CA GLN A 586 -11.00 5.34 1.59
C GLN A 586 -10.41 4.63 0.38
N PRO A 587 -9.42 3.76 0.57
CA PRO A 587 -9.00 3.15 1.84
C PRO A 587 -7.85 3.84 2.60
N ARG A 588 -7.44 5.06 2.21
CA ARG A 588 -6.39 5.82 2.90
C ARG A 588 -6.95 6.73 3.99
N ILE A 589 -6.20 6.86 5.06
CA ILE A 589 -6.61 7.63 6.24
C ILE A 589 -5.44 8.53 6.64
N THR A 590 -5.49 9.78 6.18
CA THR A 590 -4.50 10.81 6.50
C THR A 590 -5.17 11.98 7.19
N ALA A 591 -4.64 12.36 8.35
CA ALA A 591 -5.10 13.52 9.08
C ALA A 591 -3.96 14.21 9.82
N GLU A 592 -4.16 15.49 10.06
CA GLU A 592 -3.35 16.33 10.93
C GLU A 592 -4.21 16.92 12.03
N LEU A 593 -3.60 17.18 13.17
CA LEU A 593 -4.23 17.93 14.25
C LEU A 593 -3.21 18.82 14.96
N MET A 594 -3.69 19.96 15.47
CA MET A 594 -2.96 20.90 16.29
C MET A 594 -3.68 21.04 17.63
N ILE A 595 -3.00 20.72 18.74
CA ILE A 595 -3.53 20.88 20.10
C ILE A 595 -2.81 22.06 20.76
N PRO A 596 -3.51 23.15 21.08
CA PRO A 596 -2.86 24.32 21.65
C PRO A 596 -2.39 24.03 23.07
N TRP A 597 -1.34 24.74 23.50
CA TRP A 597 -0.79 24.62 24.86
C TRP A 597 -1.86 24.81 25.96
N SER A 598 -2.83 25.69 25.72
CA SER A 598 -3.97 25.92 26.61
C SER A 598 -4.85 24.67 26.80
N ALA A 599 -5.09 23.88 25.75
CA ALA A 599 -5.84 22.63 25.82
C ALA A 599 -5.04 21.51 26.52
N LEU A 600 -3.71 21.58 26.45
CA LEU A 600 -2.80 20.73 27.24
C LEU A 600 -2.73 21.15 28.71
N GLY A 601 -3.21 22.36 29.05
CA GLY A 601 -3.21 22.92 30.39
C GLY A 601 -1.83 23.40 30.85
N ILE A 602 -0.94 23.75 29.91
CA ILE A 602 0.39 24.27 30.18
C ILE A 602 0.62 25.58 29.42
N THR A 603 1.66 26.32 29.81
CA THR A 603 2.20 27.41 28.98
C THR A 603 3.15 26.84 27.95
N ALA A 604 3.47 27.63 26.91
CA ALA A 604 4.40 27.22 25.87
C ALA A 604 5.73 26.74 26.49
N PRO A 605 6.11 25.47 26.31
CA PRO A 605 7.32 24.90 26.91
C PRO A 605 8.57 25.35 26.16
N THR A 606 9.73 25.21 26.81
CA THR A 606 11.03 25.45 26.17
C THR A 606 11.63 24.17 25.59
N PRO A 607 12.58 24.25 24.64
CA PRO A 607 13.37 23.09 24.24
C PRO A 607 14.02 22.42 25.47
N GLY A 608 14.02 21.10 25.48
CA GLY A 608 14.49 20.28 26.60
C GLY A 608 13.39 19.83 27.56
N THR A 609 12.19 20.41 27.48
CA THR A 609 11.03 19.96 28.28
C THR A 609 10.76 18.47 28.04
N GLN A 610 10.60 17.74 29.13
CA GLN A 610 10.26 16.32 29.11
C GLN A 610 8.75 16.15 29.02
N LEU A 611 8.32 15.10 28.34
CA LEU A 611 6.94 14.65 28.31
C LEU A 611 6.88 13.14 28.26
N ARG A 612 5.71 12.59 28.56
CA ARG A 612 5.37 11.21 28.22
C ARG A 612 4.20 11.22 27.26
N ALA A 613 4.23 10.36 26.26
CA ALA A 613 3.13 10.26 25.32
C ALA A 613 2.88 8.82 24.87
N GLU A 614 1.61 8.51 24.63
CA GLU A 614 1.13 7.25 24.09
C GLU A 614 0.24 7.54 22.89
N ILE A 615 0.34 6.69 21.87
CA ILE A 615 -0.52 6.74 20.70
C ILE A 615 -1.06 5.35 20.47
N ALA A 616 -2.39 5.26 20.35
CA ALA A 616 -3.05 4.05 19.95
C ALA A 616 -3.98 4.32 18.77
N ILE A 617 -4.06 3.37 17.84
CA ILE A 617 -4.94 3.44 16.68
C ILE A 617 -5.80 2.19 16.69
N THR A 618 -7.11 2.37 16.55
CA THR A 618 -8.06 1.28 16.34
C THR A 618 -8.65 1.39 14.95
N SER A 619 -8.66 0.28 14.23
CA SER A 619 -9.22 0.18 12.88
C SER A 619 -10.76 0.19 12.90
N TRP A 620 -11.39 0.24 11.73
CA TRP A 620 -12.85 0.10 11.62
C TRP A 620 -13.34 -1.20 12.27
N ASP A 621 -14.55 -1.17 12.82
CA ASP A 621 -15.25 -2.30 13.43
C ASP A 621 -14.47 -2.98 14.59
N ARG A 622 -13.43 -2.31 15.12
CA ARG A 622 -12.47 -2.86 16.09
C ARG A 622 -11.78 -4.13 15.58
N GLU A 623 -11.59 -4.27 14.28
CA GLU A 623 -10.96 -5.45 13.68
C GLU A 623 -9.55 -5.69 14.22
N ARG A 624 -8.76 -4.61 14.30
CA ARG A 624 -7.37 -4.61 14.76
C ARG A 624 -7.03 -3.30 15.45
N TRP A 625 -5.95 -3.30 16.22
CA TRP A 625 -5.42 -2.10 16.86
C TRP A 625 -3.90 -2.12 16.83
N MET A 626 -3.28 -0.96 17.05
CA MET A 626 -1.84 -0.84 17.29
C MET A 626 -1.56 0.28 18.28
N SER A 627 -0.49 0.17 19.06
CA SER A 627 -0.11 1.22 20.02
C SER A 627 1.40 1.31 20.21
N LEU A 628 1.89 2.44 20.73
CA LEU A 628 3.32 2.64 20.96
C LEU A 628 3.85 1.69 22.04
N SER A 629 3.08 1.48 23.11
CA SER A 629 3.41 0.48 24.15
C SER A 629 3.24 -0.96 23.68
N GLY A 630 2.33 -1.23 22.73
CA GLY A 630 1.91 -2.58 22.34
C GLY A 630 0.87 -3.20 23.26
N ARG A 631 0.19 -2.37 24.05
CA ARG A 631 -0.98 -2.76 24.84
C ARG A 631 -2.26 -2.33 24.12
N ALA A 632 -3.37 -3.02 24.40
CA ALA A 632 -4.67 -2.65 23.85
C ALA A 632 -4.99 -1.17 24.18
N PRO A 633 -5.65 -0.40 23.29
CA PRO A 633 -5.83 1.05 23.43
C PRO A 633 -6.39 1.49 24.79
N ASP A 634 -7.38 0.78 25.32
CA ASP A 634 -7.98 1.05 26.63
C ASP A 634 -6.98 0.87 27.78
N VAL A 635 -6.14 -0.18 27.72
CA VAL A 635 -5.07 -0.40 28.69
C VAL A 635 -3.95 0.64 28.52
N ALA A 636 -3.51 0.88 27.28
CA ALA A 636 -2.46 1.83 26.96
C ALA A 636 -2.80 3.24 27.45
N MET A 637 -4.04 3.69 27.25
CA MET A 637 -4.47 5.03 27.65
C MET A 637 -4.71 5.18 29.16
N ASN A 638 -4.97 4.10 29.90
CA ASN A 638 -5.29 4.18 31.33
C ASN A 638 -4.08 4.15 32.26
N HIS A 639 -2.88 3.88 31.74
CA HIS A 639 -1.62 3.78 32.50
C HIS A 639 -0.59 4.83 32.08
N PRO A 640 -0.81 6.13 32.37
CA PRO A 640 0.09 7.21 31.98
C PRO A 640 1.50 7.12 32.59
N GLU A 641 1.65 6.39 33.69
CA GLU A 641 2.94 6.06 34.29
C GLU A 641 3.84 5.21 33.38
N ASP A 642 3.25 4.48 32.43
CA ASP A 642 3.93 3.58 31.49
C ASP A 642 4.12 4.21 30.10
N TRP A 643 3.61 5.43 29.88
CA TRP A 643 3.76 6.12 28.60
C TRP A 643 5.24 6.40 28.30
N PRO A 644 5.71 6.10 27.08
CA PRO A 644 7.09 6.35 26.66
C PRO A 644 7.54 7.79 26.91
N ALA A 645 8.74 7.95 27.47
CA ALA A 645 9.36 9.25 27.69
C ALA A 645 9.86 9.84 26.38
N MET A 646 9.60 11.13 26.19
CA MET A 646 10.03 11.94 25.05
C MET A 646 10.57 13.28 25.56
N ARG A 647 11.25 14.02 24.68
CA ARG A 647 11.78 15.36 24.98
C ARG A 647 11.52 16.30 23.82
N LEU A 648 11.20 17.57 24.10
CA LEU A 648 11.10 18.61 23.07
C LEU A 648 12.50 19.03 22.59
N GLY A 649 12.78 18.93 21.29
CA GLY A 649 14.02 19.37 20.64
C GLY A 649 13.92 20.79 20.09
N ASN A 650 15.05 21.41 19.74
CA ASN A 650 15.13 22.77 19.17
C ASN A 650 15.26 22.79 17.63
N GLY A 651 15.06 21.67 16.95
CA GLY A 651 15.23 21.53 15.51
C GLY A 651 15.06 20.07 15.05
N ARG A 652 15.60 19.70 13.88
CA ARG A 652 15.50 18.35 13.26
C ARG A 652 16.39 17.27 13.91
N GLN A 653 16.74 17.41 15.19
CA GLN A 653 17.53 16.39 15.90
C GLN A 653 16.65 15.17 16.19
N MET A 654 17.07 13.98 15.79
CA MET A 654 16.19 12.79 15.82
C MET A 654 16.29 11.94 17.09
N ILE A 655 17.49 11.75 17.66
CA ILE A 655 17.73 10.87 18.81
C ILE A 655 18.92 11.41 19.61
N GLU A 656 18.76 11.56 20.93
CA GLU A 656 19.89 11.70 21.84
C GLU A 656 20.20 10.33 22.47
N SER A 657 21.46 9.90 22.42
CA SER A 657 21.93 8.78 23.23
C SER A 657 21.71 9.11 24.71
N VAL A 658 21.00 8.25 25.43
CA VAL A 658 20.71 8.38 26.87
C VAL A 658 22.03 8.55 27.65
N PRO A 659 22.29 9.68 28.33
CA PRO A 659 23.17 9.64 29.49
C PRO A 659 22.43 8.86 30.58
N PRO A 660 23.10 7.96 31.34
CA PRO A 660 22.45 7.23 32.42
C PRO A 660 21.74 8.21 33.37
N TRP A 661 20.53 7.84 33.80
CA TRP A 661 19.80 8.54 34.85
C TRP A 661 20.75 8.85 36.02
N PRO A 662 20.78 10.09 36.55
CA PRO A 662 21.54 10.34 37.77
C PRO A 662 20.96 9.44 38.87
N ALA A 663 21.82 8.57 39.41
CA ALA A 663 21.49 7.80 40.59
C ALA A 663 21.02 8.76 41.70
N PRO A 664 20.00 8.39 42.50
CA PRO A 664 19.62 9.19 43.66
C PRO A 664 20.85 9.42 44.54
N ALA A 665 21.05 10.67 44.96
CA ALA A 665 22.17 11.04 45.81
C ALA A 665 22.17 10.13 47.06
N PRO A 666 23.32 9.57 47.46
CA PRO A 666 23.40 8.82 48.69
C PRO A 666 23.03 9.74 49.85
N GLY A 667 21.97 9.38 50.57
CA GLY A 667 21.60 9.98 51.85
C GLY A 667 22.53 9.56 52.96
#